data_AF-A0A8K0RQW3-F1
#
_entry.id   AF-A0A8K0RQW3-F1
#
_cell.length_a   1.000
_cell.length_b   1.000
_cell.length_c   1.000
_cell.angle_alpha   90.00
_cell.angle_beta   90.00
_cell.angle_gamma   90.00
#
_symmetry.space_group_name_H-M   'P 1'
#
loop_
_entity.id
_entity.type
_entity.pdbx_description
1 polymer ?
#
loop_
_entity_poly.entity_id
_entity_poly.type
_entity_poly.pdbx_seq_one_letter_code
_entity_poly.pdbx_strand_id
1 'polypeptide(L)'
;MSHSVSNSNGTAVYSGSTPKPCEFSVPCKENTGWRRVVRNFTPSWFAVCMGTGMVSVLLHNLPYNAPWIQYLSYIFFGLNVVLFVIFTLISVARYTLYPEIWTAMIAHPAQSLFLGCFPMALATIINMMVLCCKQWGDGMIYVAWAFWWVDIWLSIATCISMPFIVMHRHRPGLENITATLLLPIVPTVVAAGTGGIVAEVLPNHHHAFTTVIVSYVLWGIGTSFTACVLALYFHRLTIHSIPSKEAVVSSLLPIGPLGQGGFGIQQLGKVSLHLIPKTNAFGEAGERAGEVLHVLGVFLALVMYGFALVWLSFALISIATTRPTFNMGYWGFTFPLGTLATSANALSETLDSDFFRVATMIVSLAVIVLWMFVATMTATDAITGEMFHAPCLKDIQGKSPVIQDFYKLVDVWHIHRTPILFTLFFILIAVRLYFQLNGQKTELIALKKVYEEPVEPAKPKVVVEEKTPTIEPIEEKKNVKSQGPRRIKGGLTRKPSKNKEEVNDVTRPVLPIVFFSSITTKTAKIAEAYTEDLGGKLDELSKQSGRQFLKPELRDLTEIDFDDYFLTPYKAQGDADVFYLFLIPSYNIDTINDTFLEHLQETHHDFRIDTAPISGILGYSVFGFGDTENWPTEADGFCFQAKEIDKWMAKLTARKRGYPVGMGDMKGDHEERLREWTKGVEEVIEHVARTGNLGEGLPGSGAAEESDVEEISEDEDDGEVIFEDEEPKKKTKGSSLDDVEDLGRMIRKDDGSTVQKAPLAVDFTTYGSSTKKSVPQGPKEMVAKESPTYKALTKQGYAIVGSHSGVKTCRWTKSALRGRGSCYKFSFYGIKSHLCMETTPSLSCSNKCVFCWRHGTNPVGTTWRWVVDPPELIFEGVKKNHYQKIKMLRGMPGVRAERFAEAMQIRHCALSLVGEPIFYPYINEFLGMLHAERISSFLVCNAQHPEQLAALKAVTQLYVSIDAADKESLRRIDRPLHRDFWERFNRCLDILREKRFRHRTVFRLTLVKGFNVEEEAEGYAKLVEQGLPCFVEVKGVTYCGTSTSSNAGLSMSNVPFYWEVCDFVKALEKRLKEKGLKYGIAAEHAHSCCILLASERFYVDGKWHTLIDYKRYFELLEEHPDGDFTPESYMGEATPEWALWGNGGFNPEDERVDRKGRKIEAS
;
A
#
# COMPACT_ATOMS: atom_id res chain seq x y z
N MET A 1 -12.92 -44.80 3.17
CA MET A 1 -14.26 -44.52 2.61
C MET A 1 -14.30 -43.06 2.17
N SER A 2 -15.19 -42.71 1.23
CA SER A 2 -15.47 -41.32 0.76
C SER A 2 -14.21 -40.44 0.58
N HIS A 3 -13.51 -40.57 -0.54
CA HIS A 3 -13.69 -39.69 -1.71
C HIS A 3 -13.36 -38.22 -1.41
N SER A 4 -12.22 -37.64 -1.81
CA SER A 4 -11.47 -37.62 -3.10
C SER A 4 -12.00 -36.60 -4.11
N VAL A 5 -11.11 -36.10 -4.97
CA VAL A 5 -11.40 -35.37 -6.23
C VAL A 5 -12.06 -34.01 -5.98
N SER A 6 -11.28 -32.94 -5.79
CA SER A 6 -10.77 -32.07 -6.87
C SER A 6 -11.92 -31.50 -7.72
N ASN A 7 -12.42 -30.28 -7.51
CA ASN A 7 -11.74 -28.97 -7.50
C ASN A 7 -10.89 -28.74 -8.75
N SER A 8 -11.19 -27.64 -9.45
CA SER A 8 -10.70 -27.25 -10.78
C SER A 8 -11.46 -27.98 -11.89
N ASN A 9 -11.30 -27.81 -13.20
CA ASN A 9 -10.83 -26.85 -14.20
C ASN A 9 -10.43 -27.60 -15.49
N GLY A 10 -10.78 -27.06 -16.64
CA GLY A 10 -10.21 -27.44 -17.93
C GLY A 10 -10.67 -26.40 -18.92
N THR A 11 -9.85 -25.37 -19.02
CA THR A 11 -9.47 -24.70 -20.26
C THR A 11 -10.44 -24.71 -21.47
N ALA A 12 -10.97 -23.55 -21.91
CA ALA A 12 -11.44 -23.18 -23.28
C ALA A 12 -11.20 -21.67 -23.75
N VAL A 13 -10.32 -21.38 -24.73
CA VAL A 13 -9.61 -20.05 -24.96
C VAL A 13 -10.47 -18.84 -25.12
N TYR A 14 -10.09 -17.75 -24.43
CA TYR A 14 -9.98 -16.51 -25.18
C TYR A 14 -9.00 -16.76 -26.33
N SER A 15 -9.35 -16.42 -27.54
CA SER A 15 -8.43 -15.46 -28.18
C SER A 15 -8.96 -14.05 -27.86
N GLY A 16 -8.38 -12.94 -28.30
CA GLY A 16 -8.66 -11.67 -27.61
C GLY A 16 -10.11 -11.18 -27.69
N SER A 17 -10.46 -10.16 -26.93
CA SER A 17 -11.75 -9.49 -27.03
C SER A 17 -11.67 -8.26 -26.12
N THR A 18 -12.81 -7.74 -25.73
CA THR A 18 -13.13 -6.34 -25.81
C THR A 18 -14.37 -6.17 -24.87
N PRO A 19 -14.33 -5.44 -23.71
CA PRO A 19 -15.47 -4.94 -22.87
C PRO A 19 -15.50 -3.45 -22.41
N LYS A 20 -16.21 -3.01 -21.34
CA LYS A 20 -16.30 -1.62 -20.78
C LYS A 20 -17.07 -1.58 -19.43
N PRO A 21 -17.45 -0.46 -18.74
CA PRO A 21 -17.89 0.88 -19.22
C PRO A 21 -17.41 2.12 -18.41
N CYS A 22 -18.00 3.28 -18.71
CA CYS A 22 -18.17 4.50 -17.89
C CYS A 22 -19.59 5.06 -18.15
N GLU A 23 -19.97 6.22 -17.62
CA GLU A 23 -20.79 7.26 -18.30
C GLU A 23 -20.60 8.59 -17.52
N PHE A 24 -20.96 9.77 -18.02
CA PHE A 24 -21.57 10.14 -19.31
C PHE A 24 -20.58 10.89 -20.22
N SER A 25 -20.84 10.92 -21.53
CA SER A 25 -20.20 11.85 -22.50
C SER A 25 -20.99 11.83 -23.80
N VAL A 26 -22.01 12.69 -23.93
CA VAL A 26 -23.29 12.29 -24.56
C VAL A 26 -23.86 11.12 -23.71
N PRO A 27 -24.52 10.10 -24.27
CA PRO A 27 -24.09 8.74 -23.91
C PRO A 27 -22.81 8.39 -24.68
N CYS A 28 -21.71 8.12 -23.96
CA CYS A 28 -20.42 7.89 -24.57
C CYS A 28 -20.47 6.54 -25.25
N LYS A 29 -20.54 6.55 -26.58
CA LYS A 29 -20.95 5.39 -27.40
C LYS A 29 -20.07 4.15 -27.21
N GLU A 30 -18.92 4.34 -26.57
CA GLU A 30 -18.14 3.36 -25.84
C GLU A 30 -19.00 2.38 -24.99
N ASN A 31 -19.92 2.85 -24.15
CA ASN A 31 -20.15 2.28 -22.84
C ASN A 31 -21.25 1.22 -22.67
N THR A 32 -21.93 0.76 -23.75
CA THR A 32 -23.07 -0.17 -23.65
C THR A 32 -23.04 -1.32 -24.67
N GLY A 33 -23.79 -2.39 -24.38
CA GLY A 33 -24.05 -3.51 -25.31
C GLY A 33 -22.79 -4.23 -25.78
N TRP A 34 -22.71 -4.54 -27.08
CA TRP A 34 -21.48 -5.10 -27.67
C TRP A 34 -20.28 -4.19 -27.44
N ARG A 35 -20.42 -2.90 -27.12
CA ARG A 35 -19.31 -2.01 -26.75
C ARG A 35 -18.98 -1.93 -25.27
N ARG A 36 -19.91 -2.31 -24.37
CA ARG A 36 -19.55 -2.94 -23.08
C ARG A 36 -18.90 -4.31 -23.30
N VAL A 37 -18.87 -4.82 -24.53
CA VAL A 37 -17.92 -5.81 -25.05
C VAL A 37 -16.85 -5.12 -25.99
N VAL A 38 -16.22 -3.90 -25.72
CA VAL A 38 -15.09 -3.26 -26.55
C VAL A 38 -13.53 -3.02 -26.18
N ARG A 39 -12.66 -2.64 -25.18
CA ARG A 39 -12.26 -2.39 -23.76
C ARG A 39 -11.81 -3.60 -22.89
N ASN A 40 -12.26 -3.79 -21.65
CA ASN A 40 -11.80 -4.74 -20.58
C ASN A 40 -11.08 -6.08 -20.98
N PHE A 41 -11.72 -7.28 -21.09
CA PHE A 41 -11.24 -8.60 -21.63
C PHE A 41 -9.78 -8.60 -22.03
N THR A 42 -9.04 -9.32 -21.23
CA THR A 42 -7.61 -9.16 -21.04
C THR A 42 -6.87 -10.20 -21.91
N PRO A 43 -5.60 -10.51 -21.67
CA PRO A 43 -4.96 -11.68 -22.29
C PRO A 43 -5.18 -13.00 -21.53
N SER A 44 -5.91 -13.05 -20.40
CA SER A 44 -5.79 -14.09 -19.35
C SER A 44 -6.59 -15.42 -19.29
N TRP A 45 -7.76 -15.69 -19.87
CA TRP A 45 -8.29 -15.17 -21.17
C TRP A 45 -7.61 -16.30 -22.09
N PHE A 46 -6.40 -16.06 -22.63
CA PHE A 46 -5.74 -16.99 -23.56
C PHE A 46 -5.15 -18.25 -22.90
N ALA A 47 -5.11 -18.34 -21.56
CA ALA A 47 -4.68 -19.53 -20.81
C ALA A 47 -5.54 -20.80 -21.02
N VAL A 48 -6.39 -20.84 -22.07
CA VAL A 48 -7.70 -21.48 -21.96
C VAL A 48 -7.95 -22.49 -23.15
N CYS A 49 -7.53 -22.36 -24.43
CA CYS A 49 -7.45 -23.46 -25.47
C CYS A 49 -6.04 -24.02 -25.59
N MET A 50 -5.11 -23.30 -24.98
CA MET A 50 -4.02 -23.90 -24.22
C MET A 50 -4.48 -25.22 -23.55
N GLY A 51 -5.74 -25.39 -23.14
CA GLY A 51 -6.24 -26.72 -22.78
C GLY A 51 -7.65 -27.23 -23.18
N THR A 52 -8.52 -26.54 -23.93
CA THR A 52 -9.55 -27.29 -24.73
C THR A 52 -8.80 -28.11 -25.77
N GLY A 53 -7.71 -27.55 -26.30
CA GLY A 53 -6.80 -28.23 -27.21
C GLY A 53 -6.01 -29.30 -26.47
N MET A 54 -5.60 -29.06 -25.21
CA MET A 54 -5.03 -30.13 -24.38
C MET A 54 -6.06 -31.23 -24.10
N VAL A 55 -7.31 -30.95 -23.73
CA VAL A 55 -8.33 -31.99 -23.57
C VAL A 55 -8.62 -32.71 -24.88
N SER A 56 -8.67 -32.01 -26.01
CA SER A 56 -8.80 -32.59 -27.34
C SER A 56 -7.62 -33.52 -27.68
N VAL A 57 -6.37 -33.09 -27.43
CA VAL A 57 -5.13 -33.88 -27.57
C VAL A 57 -5.11 -35.09 -26.64
N LEU A 58 -5.51 -34.93 -25.38
CA LEU A 58 -5.59 -36.02 -24.41
C LEU A 58 -6.64 -37.05 -24.83
N LEU A 59 -7.85 -36.62 -25.21
CA LEU A 59 -8.90 -37.51 -25.73
C LEU A 59 -8.45 -38.24 -27.01
N HIS A 60 -7.66 -37.60 -27.87
CA HIS A 60 -7.10 -38.24 -29.06
C HIS A 60 -6.06 -39.31 -28.70
N ASN A 61 -5.19 -39.01 -27.73
CA ASN A 61 -4.04 -39.83 -27.32
C ASN A 61 -4.31 -40.65 -26.04
N LEU A 62 -5.57 -40.90 -25.67
CA LEU A 62 -5.90 -41.70 -24.48
C LEU A 62 -5.45 -43.16 -24.68
N PRO A 63 -4.73 -43.80 -23.72
CA PRO A 63 -4.24 -45.17 -23.89
C PRO A 63 -5.34 -46.22 -24.03
N TYR A 64 -6.44 -46.04 -23.29
CA TYR A 64 -7.62 -46.90 -23.32
C TYR A 64 -8.71 -46.26 -24.20
N ASN A 65 -8.37 -46.01 -25.46
CA ASN A 65 -9.24 -45.28 -26.38
C ASN A 65 -10.44 -46.14 -26.87
N ALA A 66 -11.51 -45.46 -27.29
CA ALA A 66 -12.68 -46.06 -27.92
C ALA A 66 -13.23 -45.13 -29.01
N PRO A 67 -13.87 -45.63 -30.08
CA PRO A 67 -14.27 -44.79 -31.22
C PRO A 67 -15.14 -43.56 -30.86
N TRP A 68 -15.95 -43.65 -29.81
CA TRP A 68 -16.76 -42.52 -29.33
C TRP A 68 -15.94 -41.41 -28.64
N ILE A 69 -14.80 -41.76 -28.03
CA ILE A 69 -13.85 -40.81 -27.42
C ILE A 69 -13.14 -39.99 -28.51
N GLN A 70 -12.84 -40.60 -29.67
CA GLN A 70 -12.29 -39.89 -30.82
C GLN A 70 -13.27 -38.84 -31.38
N TYR A 71 -14.57 -39.16 -31.49
CA TYR A 71 -15.56 -38.16 -31.88
C TYR A 71 -15.67 -37.01 -30.85
N LEU A 72 -15.52 -37.28 -29.55
CA LEU A 72 -15.42 -36.22 -28.53
C LEU A 72 -14.14 -35.38 -28.72
N SER A 73 -12.98 -35.99 -28.98
CA SER A 73 -11.75 -35.25 -29.30
C SER A 73 -11.96 -34.26 -30.45
N TYR A 74 -12.64 -34.68 -31.52
CA TYR A 74 -12.94 -33.83 -32.69
C TYR A 74 -13.96 -32.73 -32.39
N ILE A 75 -14.97 -32.99 -31.54
CA ILE A 75 -15.92 -31.97 -31.07
C ILE A 75 -15.18 -30.91 -30.25
N PHE A 76 -14.29 -31.32 -29.35
CA PHE A 76 -13.45 -30.41 -28.58
C PHE A 76 -12.46 -29.66 -29.48
N PHE A 77 -11.91 -30.26 -30.54
CA PHE A 77 -11.08 -29.57 -31.54
C PHE A 77 -11.88 -28.50 -32.31
N GLY A 78 -13.10 -28.83 -32.76
CA GLY A 78 -13.99 -27.88 -33.43
C GLY A 78 -14.31 -26.69 -32.52
N LEU A 79 -14.66 -26.95 -31.26
CA LEU A 79 -14.82 -25.92 -30.22
C LEU A 79 -13.53 -25.09 -30.04
N ASN A 80 -12.36 -25.76 -30.03
CA ASN A 80 -11.04 -25.12 -29.91
C ASN A 80 -10.82 -24.05 -31.00
N VAL A 81 -11.07 -24.43 -32.25
CA VAL A 81 -10.89 -23.55 -33.42
C VAL A 81 -11.96 -22.46 -33.45
N VAL A 82 -13.22 -22.78 -33.15
CA VAL A 82 -14.31 -21.80 -33.10
C VAL A 82 -14.01 -20.70 -32.06
N LEU A 83 -13.58 -21.07 -30.86
CA LEU A 83 -13.17 -20.10 -29.84
C LEU A 83 -11.91 -19.33 -30.28
N PHE A 84 -10.87 -20.01 -30.78
CA PHE A 84 -9.65 -19.34 -31.25
C PHE A 84 -9.86 -18.45 -32.49
N VAL A 85 -10.95 -18.60 -33.25
CA VAL A 85 -11.30 -17.70 -34.36
C VAL A 85 -12.23 -16.58 -33.90
N ILE A 86 -13.36 -16.91 -33.25
CA ILE A 86 -14.33 -15.93 -32.72
C ILE A 86 -13.60 -14.83 -32.02
N PHE A 87 -12.73 -15.22 -31.08
CA PHE A 87 -12.10 -14.22 -30.26
C PHE A 87 -10.83 -13.63 -30.94
N THR A 88 -10.05 -14.31 -31.81
CA THR A 88 -8.83 -13.67 -32.42
C THR A 88 -9.20 -12.44 -33.23
N LEU A 89 -10.29 -12.51 -33.99
CA LEU A 89 -10.91 -11.39 -34.70
C LEU A 89 -11.14 -10.17 -33.79
N ILE A 90 -11.51 -10.44 -32.54
CA ILE A 90 -11.94 -9.42 -31.59
C ILE A 90 -10.74 -8.94 -30.75
N SER A 91 -9.67 -9.75 -30.56
CA SER A 91 -8.34 -9.27 -30.12
C SER A 91 -7.86 -8.10 -30.96
N VAL A 92 -7.97 -8.27 -32.28
CA VAL A 92 -7.61 -7.24 -33.26
C VAL A 92 -8.50 -6.01 -33.09
N ALA A 93 -9.81 -6.18 -32.86
CA ALA A 93 -10.71 -5.07 -32.56
C ALA A 93 -10.33 -4.29 -31.29
N ARG A 94 -9.77 -4.93 -30.25
CA ARG A 94 -9.36 -4.26 -28.99
C ARG A 94 -8.32 -3.16 -29.23
N TYR A 95 -7.24 -3.52 -29.92
CA TYR A 95 -6.07 -2.65 -30.10
C TYR A 95 -6.16 -1.78 -31.36
N THR A 96 -7.03 -2.11 -32.32
CA THR A 96 -7.35 -1.22 -33.45
C THR A 96 -8.36 -0.15 -33.09
N LEU A 97 -9.32 -0.42 -32.20
CA LEU A 97 -10.29 0.59 -31.77
C LEU A 97 -9.74 1.46 -30.63
N TYR A 98 -9.00 0.89 -29.67
CA TYR A 98 -8.41 1.63 -28.54
C TYR A 98 -6.91 1.30 -28.36
N PRO A 99 -6.02 1.88 -29.20
CA PRO A 99 -4.58 1.60 -29.16
C PRO A 99 -3.92 1.94 -27.81
N GLU A 100 -4.47 2.89 -27.05
CA GLU A 100 -4.05 3.24 -25.68
C GLU A 100 -3.94 2.01 -24.75
N ILE A 101 -4.86 1.05 -24.90
CA ILE A 101 -4.94 -0.14 -24.04
C ILE A 101 -3.73 -1.05 -24.21
N TRP A 102 -3.12 -1.10 -25.40
CA TRP A 102 -1.93 -1.94 -25.63
C TRP A 102 -0.79 -1.52 -24.69
N THR A 103 -0.55 -0.22 -24.57
CA THR A 103 0.48 0.37 -23.71
C THR A 103 0.17 0.15 -22.23
N ALA A 104 -1.10 0.29 -21.82
CA ALA A 104 -1.52 0.07 -20.42
C ALA A 104 -1.48 -1.44 -20.03
N MET A 105 -1.90 -2.33 -20.93
CA MET A 105 -1.85 -3.78 -20.74
C MET A 105 -0.40 -4.27 -20.56
N ILE A 106 0.54 -3.73 -21.33
CA ILE A 106 1.99 -4.00 -21.16
C ILE A 106 2.53 -3.37 -19.86
N ALA A 107 2.07 -2.18 -19.49
CA ALA A 107 2.50 -1.52 -18.26
C ALA A 107 2.04 -2.24 -16.98
N HIS A 108 0.93 -2.98 -17.02
CA HIS A 108 0.35 -3.63 -15.86
C HIS A 108 1.03 -5.00 -15.55
N PRO A 109 1.60 -5.20 -14.34
CA PRO A 109 2.47 -6.35 -14.04
C PRO A 109 1.80 -7.73 -14.17
N ALA A 110 0.56 -7.89 -13.70
CA ALA A 110 -0.12 -9.20 -13.79
C ALA A 110 -0.70 -9.49 -15.19
N GLN A 111 -1.19 -8.48 -15.93
CA GLN A 111 -1.96 -8.68 -17.16
C GLN A 111 -1.07 -9.01 -18.36
N SER A 112 0.11 -8.38 -18.42
CA SER A 112 1.09 -8.55 -19.51
C SER A 112 1.63 -9.98 -19.61
N LEU A 113 1.78 -10.67 -18.48
CA LEU A 113 2.32 -12.03 -18.41
C LEU A 113 1.47 -13.06 -19.16
N PHE A 114 0.15 -12.85 -19.20
CA PHE A 114 -0.77 -13.73 -19.92
C PHE A 114 -0.69 -13.59 -21.45
N LEU A 115 0.08 -12.63 -22.00
CA LEU A 115 0.26 -12.52 -23.46
C LEU A 115 0.89 -13.80 -24.06
N GLY A 116 1.76 -14.49 -23.30
CA GLY A 116 2.33 -15.78 -23.69
C GLY A 116 1.30 -16.90 -23.87
N CYS A 117 0.10 -16.76 -23.31
CA CYS A 117 -0.93 -17.76 -23.52
C CYS A 117 -1.49 -17.76 -24.97
N PHE A 118 -1.28 -16.69 -25.76
CA PHE A 118 -1.63 -16.66 -27.19
C PHE A 118 -0.93 -17.79 -27.98
N PRO A 119 0.42 -17.84 -28.06
CA PRO A 119 1.10 -18.92 -28.76
C PRO A 119 0.76 -20.31 -28.21
N MET A 120 0.69 -20.48 -26.87
CA MET A 120 0.33 -21.79 -26.29
C MET A 120 -1.06 -22.30 -26.73
N ALA A 121 -1.99 -21.41 -27.06
CA ALA A 121 -3.29 -21.77 -27.62
C ALA A 121 -3.25 -22.08 -29.13
N LEU A 122 -2.38 -21.40 -29.88
CA LEU A 122 -2.15 -21.69 -31.30
C LEU A 122 -1.44 -23.05 -31.48
N ALA A 123 -0.45 -23.34 -30.64
CA ALA A 123 0.28 -24.59 -30.61
C ALA A 123 -0.61 -25.84 -30.45
N THR A 124 -1.65 -25.80 -29.60
CA THR A 124 -2.58 -26.93 -29.45
C THR A 124 -3.48 -27.13 -30.68
N ILE A 125 -3.79 -26.05 -31.42
CA ILE A 125 -4.51 -26.15 -32.70
C ILE A 125 -3.62 -26.77 -33.77
N ILE A 126 -2.35 -26.35 -33.86
CA ILE A 126 -1.38 -26.93 -34.79
C ILE A 126 -1.21 -28.44 -34.51
N ASN A 127 -1.13 -28.85 -33.24
CA ASN A 127 -1.08 -30.26 -32.86
C ASN A 127 -2.29 -31.04 -33.41
N MET A 128 -3.52 -30.55 -33.20
CA MET A 128 -4.72 -31.25 -33.67
C MET A 128 -4.94 -31.15 -35.18
N MET A 129 -4.46 -30.10 -35.85
CA MET A 129 -4.38 -30.05 -37.30
C MET A 129 -3.49 -31.17 -37.86
N VAL A 130 -2.34 -31.43 -37.23
CA VAL A 130 -1.46 -32.55 -37.61
C VAL A 130 -2.08 -33.90 -37.30
N LEU A 131 -2.63 -34.08 -36.10
CA LEU A 131 -3.19 -35.37 -35.65
C LEU A 131 -4.45 -35.77 -36.43
N CYS A 132 -5.38 -34.85 -36.67
CA CYS A 132 -6.66 -35.16 -37.32
C CYS A 132 -6.66 -34.87 -38.82
N CYS A 133 -6.15 -33.72 -39.26
CA CYS A 133 -6.32 -33.25 -40.64
C CYS A 133 -5.24 -33.77 -41.61
N LYS A 134 -4.30 -34.62 -41.17
CA LYS A 134 -3.35 -35.32 -42.05
C LYS A 134 -4.04 -36.11 -43.17
N GLN A 135 -5.24 -36.61 -42.92
CA GLN A 135 -6.06 -37.33 -43.92
C GLN A 135 -6.57 -36.42 -45.06
N TRP A 136 -6.50 -35.09 -44.92
CA TRP A 136 -6.92 -34.12 -45.94
C TRP A 136 -5.78 -33.73 -46.89
N GLY A 137 -4.61 -34.37 -46.77
CA GLY A 137 -3.48 -34.27 -47.70
C GLY A 137 -2.43 -33.22 -47.32
N ASP A 138 -1.26 -33.32 -47.96
CA ASP A 138 -0.02 -32.61 -47.61
C ASP A 138 -0.16 -31.08 -47.54
N GLY A 139 -1.09 -30.49 -48.31
CA GLY A 139 -1.38 -29.06 -48.24
C GLY A 139 -1.74 -28.59 -46.83
N MET A 140 -2.51 -29.38 -46.07
CA MET A 140 -2.84 -29.08 -44.67
C MET A 140 -1.63 -29.18 -43.73
N ILE A 141 -0.67 -30.05 -44.04
CA ILE A 141 0.58 -30.19 -43.29
C ILE A 141 1.45 -28.93 -43.49
N TYR A 142 1.54 -28.42 -44.72
CA TYR A 142 2.23 -27.16 -45.00
C TYR A 142 1.54 -25.94 -44.37
N VAL A 143 0.21 -25.93 -44.26
CA VAL A 143 -0.52 -24.87 -43.52
C VAL A 143 -0.23 -24.97 -42.01
N ALA A 144 -0.23 -26.16 -41.42
CA ALA A 144 0.14 -26.37 -40.01
C ALA A 144 1.60 -25.92 -39.74
N TRP A 145 2.53 -26.22 -40.66
CA TRP A 145 3.92 -25.77 -40.58
C TRP A 145 4.07 -24.24 -40.73
N ALA A 146 3.27 -23.61 -41.59
CA ALA A 146 3.24 -22.15 -41.72
C ALA A 146 2.72 -21.47 -40.44
N PHE A 147 1.66 -22.01 -39.81
CA PHE A 147 1.21 -21.53 -38.50
C PHE A 147 2.23 -21.78 -37.40
N TRP A 148 2.98 -22.89 -37.44
CA TRP A 148 4.08 -23.14 -36.51
C TRP A 148 5.18 -22.07 -36.61
N TRP A 149 5.57 -21.62 -37.80
CA TRP A 149 6.51 -20.50 -37.93
C TRP A 149 6.00 -19.18 -37.35
N VAL A 150 4.68 -18.93 -37.38
CA VAL A 150 4.06 -17.79 -36.69
C VAL A 150 4.10 -17.98 -35.18
N ASP A 151 3.81 -19.19 -34.69
CA ASP A 151 3.84 -19.55 -33.27
C ASP A 151 5.25 -19.39 -32.65
N ILE A 152 6.31 -19.76 -33.39
CA ILE A 152 7.71 -19.52 -33.01
C ILE A 152 7.98 -18.04 -32.81
N TRP A 153 7.60 -17.20 -33.78
CA TRP A 153 7.83 -15.75 -33.72
C TRP A 153 7.12 -15.11 -32.52
N LEU A 154 5.88 -15.51 -32.26
CA LEU A 154 5.12 -15.06 -31.09
C LEU A 154 5.75 -15.56 -29.77
N SER A 155 6.13 -16.83 -29.72
CA SER A 155 6.75 -17.45 -28.53
C SER A 155 8.09 -16.82 -28.15
N ILE A 156 8.97 -16.59 -29.14
CA ILE A 156 10.25 -15.90 -28.92
C ILE A 156 9.99 -14.45 -28.49
N ALA A 157 9.05 -13.75 -29.13
CA ALA A 157 8.70 -12.38 -28.78
C ALA A 157 8.22 -12.26 -27.33
N THR A 158 7.34 -13.15 -26.84
CA THR A 158 6.89 -13.11 -25.43
C THR A 158 7.99 -13.52 -24.46
N CYS A 159 8.79 -14.55 -24.80
CA CYS A 159 9.84 -15.09 -23.94
C CYS A 159 11.02 -14.11 -23.75
N ILE A 160 11.31 -13.25 -24.73
CA ILE A 160 12.33 -12.20 -24.60
C ILE A 160 11.73 -10.90 -24.03
N SER A 161 10.63 -10.40 -24.59
CA SER A 161 10.14 -9.06 -24.25
C SER A 161 9.56 -8.96 -22.83
N MET A 162 8.78 -9.95 -22.38
CA MET A 162 8.09 -9.83 -21.09
C MET A 162 9.03 -9.91 -19.89
N PRO A 163 10.01 -10.84 -19.81
CA PRO A 163 11.02 -10.80 -18.76
C PRO A 163 11.83 -9.49 -18.76
N PHE A 164 12.15 -8.93 -19.94
CA PHE A 164 12.81 -7.62 -20.03
C PHE A 164 11.94 -6.47 -19.49
N ILE A 165 10.64 -6.46 -19.81
CA ILE A 165 9.68 -5.47 -19.30
C ILE A 165 9.49 -5.62 -17.78
N VAL A 166 9.43 -6.85 -17.26
CA VAL A 166 9.38 -7.11 -15.81
C VAL A 166 10.63 -6.57 -15.11
N MET A 167 11.83 -6.87 -15.61
CA MET A 167 13.09 -6.40 -15.04
C MET A 167 13.24 -4.87 -15.12
N HIS A 168 12.89 -4.25 -16.24
CA HIS A 168 13.09 -2.81 -16.42
C HIS A 168 11.99 -1.96 -15.78
N ARG A 169 10.72 -2.31 -16.02
CA ARG A 169 9.55 -1.44 -15.80
C ARG A 169 8.69 -1.86 -14.61
N HIS A 170 8.41 -3.15 -14.41
CA HIS A 170 7.56 -3.59 -13.30
C HIS A 170 8.31 -3.67 -11.97
N ARG A 171 9.59 -4.10 -12.00
CA ARG A 171 10.48 -4.23 -10.83
C ARG A 171 9.81 -4.81 -9.57
N PRO A 172 9.09 -5.95 -9.65
CA PRO A 172 8.36 -6.50 -8.51
C PRO A 172 9.31 -6.89 -7.37
N GLY A 173 8.94 -6.54 -6.13
CA GLY A 173 9.59 -7.04 -4.93
C GLY A 173 9.41 -8.56 -4.79
N LEU A 174 10.29 -9.23 -4.03
CA LEU A 174 10.37 -10.69 -3.98
C LEU A 174 9.06 -11.33 -3.49
N GLU A 175 8.39 -10.71 -2.52
CA GLU A 175 7.07 -11.13 -2.03
C GLU A 175 5.99 -11.18 -3.11
N ASN A 176 6.06 -10.26 -4.09
CA ASN A 176 5.10 -10.08 -5.17
C ASN A 176 5.37 -10.99 -6.39
N ILE A 177 6.46 -11.75 -6.39
CA ILE A 177 6.77 -12.69 -7.47
C ILE A 177 5.91 -13.95 -7.34
N THR A 178 5.18 -14.26 -8.41
CA THR A 178 4.30 -15.44 -8.54
C THR A 178 4.72 -16.30 -9.73
N ALA A 179 4.30 -17.57 -9.74
CA ALA A 179 4.59 -18.50 -10.83
C ALA A 179 4.00 -18.09 -12.20
N THR A 180 3.15 -17.05 -12.26
CA THR A 180 2.68 -16.45 -13.51
C THR A 180 3.80 -15.88 -14.39
N LEU A 181 5.00 -15.61 -13.82
CA LEU A 181 6.21 -15.28 -14.59
C LEU A 181 6.63 -16.38 -15.59
N LEU A 182 6.14 -17.61 -15.45
CA LEU A 182 6.35 -18.69 -16.42
C LEU A 182 5.52 -18.49 -17.71
N LEU A 183 4.37 -17.82 -17.65
CA LEU A 183 3.43 -17.74 -18.79
C LEU A 183 4.00 -17.15 -20.09
N PRO A 184 4.95 -16.17 -20.07
CA PRO A 184 5.64 -15.72 -21.28
C PRO A 184 6.75 -16.64 -21.79
N ILE A 185 7.28 -17.53 -20.93
CA ILE A 185 8.48 -18.37 -21.17
C ILE A 185 8.10 -19.78 -21.64
N VAL A 186 7.09 -20.38 -21.02
CA VAL A 186 6.52 -21.69 -21.41
C VAL A 186 6.21 -21.81 -22.91
N PRO A 187 5.75 -20.77 -23.65
CA PRO A 187 5.44 -20.88 -25.08
C PRO A 187 6.55 -21.47 -25.95
N THR A 188 7.83 -21.13 -25.71
CA THR A 188 8.92 -21.70 -26.51
C THR A 188 9.11 -23.20 -26.22
N VAL A 189 8.76 -23.68 -25.02
CA VAL A 189 8.71 -25.11 -24.69
C VAL A 189 7.53 -25.80 -25.39
N VAL A 190 6.37 -25.13 -25.49
CA VAL A 190 5.21 -25.66 -26.24
C VAL A 190 5.51 -25.77 -27.72
N ALA A 191 5.97 -24.67 -28.33
CA ALA A 191 6.35 -24.58 -29.74
C ALA A 191 7.42 -25.62 -30.13
N ALA A 192 8.34 -25.95 -29.24
CA ALA A 192 9.31 -27.03 -29.45
C ALA A 192 8.65 -28.43 -29.52
N GLY A 193 7.73 -28.74 -28.61
CA GLY A 193 6.98 -29.99 -28.63
C GLY A 193 6.05 -30.10 -29.86
N THR A 194 5.37 -29.01 -30.21
CA THR A 194 4.57 -28.89 -31.43
C THR A 194 5.42 -29.04 -32.69
N GLY A 195 6.63 -28.45 -32.72
CA GLY A 195 7.58 -28.63 -33.82
C GLY A 195 8.01 -30.08 -33.98
N GLY A 196 8.17 -30.83 -32.89
CA GLY A 196 8.37 -32.28 -32.91
C GLY A 196 7.17 -33.06 -33.50
N ILE A 197 5.93 -32.63 -33.25
CA ILE A 197 4.73 -33.24 -33.85
C ILE A 197 4.66 -32.92 -35.37
N VAL A 198 4.90 -31.67 -35.76
CA VAL A 198 4.91 -31.24 -37.17
C VAL A 198 6.04 -31.90 -37.97
N ALA A 199 7.22 -32.07 -37.37
CA ALA A 199 8.36 -32.73 -38.02
C ALA A 199 8.15 -34.23 -38.28
N GLU A 200 7.33 -34.93 -37.48
CA GLU A 200 7.00 -36.34 -37.69
C GLU A 200 6.16 -36.57 -38.96
N VAL A 201 5.48 -35.54 -39.48
CA VAL A 201 4.55 -35.65 -40.62
C VAL A 201 4.98 -34.91 -41.88
N LEU A 202 6.04 -34.08 -41.83
CA LEU A 202 6.47 -33.25 -42.95
C LEU A 202 7.04 -34.10 -44.12
N PRO A 203 6.48 -34.01 -45.35
CA PRO A 203 6.96 -34.82 -46.48
C PRO A 203 8.40 -34.51 -46.93
N ASN A 204 8.85 -33.26 -46.77
CA ASN A 204 10.20 -32.84 -47.16
C ASN A 204 11.17 -32.95 -45.96
N HIS A 205 12.12 -33.89 -46.05
CA HIS A 205 13.14 -34.12 -45.02
C HIS A 205 13.94 -32.86 -44.64
N HIS A 206 14.21 -31.93 -45.58
CA HIS A 206 14.93 -30.68 -45.26
C HIS A 206 14.10 -29.73 -44.38
N HIS A 207 12.78 -29.65 -44.62
CA HIS A 207 11.89 -28.87 -43.78
C HIS A 207 11.68 -29.53 -42.41
N ALA A 208 11.53 -30.86 -42.37
CA ALA A 208 11.48 -31.61 -41.12
C ALA A 208 12.77 -31.41 -40.28
N PHE A 209 13.95 -31.49 -40.90
CA PHE A 209 15.23 -31.35 -40.22
C PHE A 209 15.44 -29.93 -39.68
N THR A 210 15.08 -28.92 -40.46
CA THR A 210 15.06 -27.51 -40.00
C THR A 210 14.11 -27.33 -38.81
N THR A 211 12.93 -27.96 -38.87
CA THR A 211 11.91 -27.92 -37.81
C THR A 211 12.44 -28.54 -36.51
N VAL A 212 13.12 -29.70 -36.57
CA VAL A 212 13.74 -30.35 -35.40
C VAL A 212 14.86 -29.50 -34.79
N ILE A 213 15.78 -28.95 -35.59
CA ILE A 213 16.86 -28.08 -35.08
C ILE A 213 16.30 -26.86 -34.34
N VAL A 214 15.36 -26.15 -34.97
CA VAL A 214 14.72 -24.96 -34.36
C VAL A 214 13.97 -25.34 -33.09
N SER A 215 13.34 -26.51 -33.05
CA SER A 215 12.65 -27.02 -31.86
C SER A 215 13.61 -27.34 -30.71
N TYR A 216 14.79 -27.93 -30.96
CA TYR A 216 15.81 -28.12 -29.92
C TYR A 216 16.31 -26.78 -29.34
N VAL A 217 16.50 -25.76 -30.19
CA VAL A 217 16.90 -24.40 -29.75
C VAL A 217 15.81 -23.77 -28.88
N LEU A 218 14.54 -23.87 -29.29
CA LEU A 218 13.39 -23.36 -28.53
C LEU A 218 13.19 -24.07 -27.19
N TRP A 219 13.39 -25.40 -27.16
CA TRP A 219 13.37 -26.21 -25.94
C TRP A 219 14.47 -25.77 -24.97
N GLY A 220 15.69 -25.55 -25.46
CA GLY A 220 16.81 -25.05 -24.66
C GLY A 220 16.52 -23.70 -24.03
N ILE A 221 16.11 -22.71 -24.84
CA ILE A 221 15.74 -21.36 -24.38
C ILE A 221 14.66 -21.43 -23.28
N GLY A 222 13.55 -22.11 -23.56
CA GLY A 222 12.40 -22.18 -22.66
C GLY A 222 12.69 -22.94 -21.37
N THR A 223 13.43 -24.05 -21.45
CA THR A 223 13.75 -24.89 -20.28
C THR A 223 14.78 -24.23 -19.38
N SER A 224 15.81 -23.57 -19.93
CA SER A 224 16.81 -22.83 -19.14
C SER A 224 16.21 -21.60 -18.45
N PHE A 225 15.39 -20.80 -19.13
CA PHE A 225 14.68 -19.68 -18.48
C PHE A 225 13.65 -20.16 -17.45
N THR A 226 12.94 -21.28 -17.72
CA THR A 226 12.10 -21.94 -16.72
C THR A 226 12.89 -22.29 -15.46
N ALA A 227 14.05 -22.94 -15.58
CA ALA A 227 14.86 -23.34 -14.44
C ALA A 227 15.26 -22.13 -13.56
N CYS A 228 15.61 -21.00 -14.17
CA CYS A 228 15.91 -19.75 -13.46
C CYS A 228 14.69 -19.23 -12.69
N VAL A 229 13.51 -19.19 -13.31
CA VAL A 229 12.27 -18.73 -12.67
C VAL A 229 11.78 -19.70 -11.59
N LEU A 230 11.94 -21.01 -11.77
CA LEU A 230 11.60 -22.01 -10.74
C LEU A 230 12.51 -21.92 -9.52
N ALA A 231 13.82 -21.73 -9.70
CA ALA A 231 14.75 -21.51 -8.59
C ALA A 231 14.38 -20.24 -7.80
N LEU A 232 14.06 -19.15 -8.51
CA LEU A 232 13.63 -17.90 -7.89
C LEU A 232 12.26 -18.03 -7.20
N TYR A 233 11.29 -18.73 -7.79
CA TYR A 233 9.98 -18.94 -7.18
C TYR A 233 10.06 -19.85 -5.94
N PHE A 234 10.92 -20.87 -5.95
CA PHE A 234 11.22 -21.68 -4.77
C PHE A 234 11.90 -20.84 -3.67
N HIS A 235 12.83 -19.95 -4.02
CA HIS A 235 13.42 -19.02 -3.06
C HIS A 235 12.36 -18.07 -2.45
N ARG A 236 11.47 -17.53 -3.28
CA ARG A 236 10.31 -16.73 -2.86
C ARG A 236 9.39 -17.49 -1.88
N LEU A 237 9.13 -18.77 -2.13
CA LEU A 237 8.30 -19.63 -1.26
C LEU A 237 9.00 -20.07 0.05
N THR A 238 10.32 -20.00 0.13
CA THR A 238 11.07 -20.30 1.37
C THR A 238 11.30 -19.09 2.27
N ILE A 239 11.25 -17.86 1.72
CA ILE A 239 11.34 -16.61 2.48
C ILE A 239 9.94 -16.05 2.85
N HIS A 240 8.98 -16.10 1.92
CA HIS A 240 7.65 -15.54 2.10
C HIS A 240 6.59 -16.65 2.19
N SER A 241 5.53 -16.42 2.95
CA SER A 241 4.41 -17.36 3.10
C SER A 241 3.75 -17.74 1.77
N ILE A 242 3.00 -18.84 1.78
CA ILE A 242 2.19 -19.36 0.65
C ILE A 242 1.45 -18.20 -0.06
N PRO A 243 1.36 -18.20 -1.42
CA PRO A 243 0.71 -17.11 -2.15
C PRO A 243 -0.74 -16.84 -1.71
N SER A 244 -1.22 -15.62 -1.93
CA SER A 244 -2.58 -15.20 -1.60
C SER A 244 -3.66 -16.11 -2.23
N LYS A 245 -4.86 -16.11 -1.66
CA LYS A 245 -6.01 -16.92 -2.12
C LYS A 245 -6.25 -16.82 -3.63
N GLU A 246 -6.12 -15.62 -4.19
CA GLU A 246 -6.28 -15.39 -5.64
C GLU A 246 -5.19 -16.06 -6.48
N ALA A 247 -3.94 -16.01 -6.00
CA ALA A 247 -2.75 -16.42 -6.73
C ALA A 247 -2.32 -17.88 -6.46
N VAL A 248 -2.83 -18.54 -5.42
CA VAL A 248 -2.35 -19.87 -4.98
C VAL A 248 -2.45 -20.93 -6.08
N VAL A 249 -3.45 -20.84 -6.95
CA VAL A 249 -3.62 -21.73 -8.12
C VAL A 249 -2.44 -21.66 -9.08
N SER A 250 -1.78 -20.51 -9.22
CA SER A 250 -0.60 -20.36 -10.09
C SER A 250 0.54 -21.30 -9.70
N SER A 251 0.54 -21.87 -8.48
CA SER A 251 1.50 -22.89 -8.03
C SER A 251 1.49 -24.18 -8.85
N LEU A 252 0.50 -24.41 -9.72
CA LEU A 252 0.48 -25.50 -10.70
C LEU A 252 1.24 -25.18 -12.00
N LEU A 253 1.45 -23.90 -12.34
CA LEU A 253 2.16 -23.49 -13.56
C LEU A 253 3.58 -24.08 -13.71
N PRO A 254 4.37 -24.32 -12.62
CA PRO A 254 5.63 -25.07 -12.69
C PRO A 254 5.55 -26.44 -13.37
N ILE A 255 4.40 -27.12 -13.30
CA ILE A 255 4.21 -28.43 -13.95
C ILE A 255 4.18 -28.28 -15.48
N GLY A 256 3.71 -27.13 -16.01
CA GLY A 256 3.57 -26.87 -17.44
C GLY A 256 4.85 -27.03 -18.26
N PRO A 257 5.93 -26.28 -17.98
CA PRO A 257 7.18 -26.44 -18.72
C PRO A 257 7.93 -27.73 -18.36
N LEU A 258 7.69 -28.33 -17.19
CA LEU A 258 8.30 -29.62 -16.83
C LEU A 258 7.66 -30.79 -17.59
N GLY A 259 6.32 -30.84 -17.64
CA GLY A 259 5.57 -31.79 -18.45
C GLY A 259 5.78 -31.57 -19.94
N GLN A 260 5.57 -30.35 -20.44
CA GLN A 260 5.72 -30.06 -21.88
C GLN A 260 7.18 -30.17 -22.33
N GLY A 261 8.15 -29.86 -21.47
CA GLY A 261 9.56 -30.07 -21.75
C GLY A 261 9.94 -31.55 -21.80
N GLY A 262 9.39 -32.37 -20.90
CA GLY A 262 9.53 -33.83 -20.92
C GLY A 262 8.86 -34.48 -22.14
N PHE A 263 7.67 -34.03 -22.53
CA PHE A 263 7.03 -34.46 -23.77
C PHE A 263 7.85 -34.03 -25.00
N GLY A 264 8.25 -32.76 -25.07
CA GLY A 264 8.95 -32.18 -26.22
C GLY A 264 10.31 -32.85 -26.48
N ILE A 265 11.10 -33.12 -25.45
CA ILE A 265 12.41 -33.77 -25.64
C ILE A 265 12.28 -35.25 -26.07
N GLN A 266 11.25 -35.97 -25.61
CA GLN A 266 10.93 -37.32 -26.12
C GLN A 266 10.52 -37.28 -27.59
N GLN A 267 9.59 -36.40 -27.96
CA GLN A 267 9.10 -36.28 -29.32
C GLN A 267 10.21 -35.87 -30.30
N LEU A 268 11.08 -34.94 -29.90
CA LEU A 268 12.25 -34.56 -30.71
C LEU A 268 13.26 -35.71 -30.83
N GLY A 269 13.50 -36.47 -29.77
CA GLY A 269 14.32 -37.69 -29.81
C GLY A 269 13.74 -38.76 -30.76
N LYS A 270 12.44 -39.05 -30.64
CA LYS A 270 11.68 -39.98 -31.51
C LYS A 270 11.79 -39.61 -32.99
N VAL A 271 11.60 -38.34 -33.35
CA VAL A 271 11.76 -37.90 -34.75
C VAL A 271 13.22 -37.92 -35.18
N SER A 272 14.16 -37.54 -34.31
CA SER A 272 15.60 -37.55 -34.60
C SER A 272 16.10 -38.94 -35.00
N LEU A 273 15.63 -39.99 -34.32
CA LEU A 273 15.92 -41.40 -34.61
C LEU A 273 15.65 -41.80 -36.07
N HIS A 274 14.57 -41.28 -36.68
CA HIS A 274 14.14 -41.64 -38.03
C HIS A 274 14.51 -40.61 -39.11
N LEU A 275 14.95 -39.43 -38.71
CA LEU A 275 15.20 -38.29 -39.60
C LEU A 275 16.69 -38.02 -39.80
N ILE A 276 17.52 -38.05 -38.75
CA ILE A 276 18.96 -37.78 -38.86
C ILE A 276 19.64 -38.75 -39.85
N PRO A 277 19.37 -40.07 -39.86
CA PRO A 277 19.97 -41.01 -40.82
C PRO A 277 19.65 -40.70 -42.30
N LYS A 278 18.61 -39.90 -42.56
CA LYS A 278 18.16 -39.50 -43.91
C LYS A 278 18.74 -38.14 -44.34
N THR A 279 19.72 -37.62 -43.60
CA THR A 279 20.36 -36.32 -43.84
C THR A 279 21.88 -36.44 -43.77
N ASN A 280 22.60 -35.50 -44.40
CA ASN A 280 24.07 -35.47 -44.32
C ASN A 280 24.60 -35.00 -42.94
N ALA A 281 23.75 -34.87 -41.92
CA ALA A 281 24.14 -34.46 -40.59
C ALA A 281 24.86 -35.61 -39.86
N PHE A 282 26.00 -35.31 -39.23
CA PHE A 282 26.89 -36.27 -38.56
C PHE A 282 27.53 -37.36 -39.49
N GLY A 283 27.22 -37.37 -40.79
CA GLY A 283 27.80 -38.31 -41.75
C GLY A 283 27.51 -39.77 -41.38
N GLU A 284 28.54 -40.61 -41.40
CA GLU A 284 28.46 -42.03 -41.00
C GLU A 284 27.99 -42.25 -39.54
N ALA A 285 28.02 -41.22 -38.70
CA ALA A 285 27.51 -41.29 -37.32
C ALA A 285 26.02 -40.95 -37.17
N GLY A 286 25.29 -40.66 -38.26
CA GLY A 286 23.90 -40.19 -38.23
C GLY A 286 22.91 -41.13 -37.51
N GLU A 287 23.06 -42.45 -37.68
CA GLU A 287 22.25 -43.46 -36.98
C GLU A 287 22.46 -43.41 -35.46
N ARG A 288 23.71 -43.51 -35.02
CA ARG A 288 24.10 -43.44 -33.60
C ARG A 288 23.72 -42.10 -32.96
N ALA A 289 23.78 -41.00 -33.71
CA ALA A 289 23.33 -39.70 -33.23
C ALA A 289 21.81 -39.67 -32.97
N GLY A 290 21.01 -40.30 -33.84
CA GLY A 290 19.57 -40.48 -33.65
C GLY A 290 19.24 -41.33 -32.42
N GLU A 291 19.92 -42.48 -32.25
CA GLU A 291 19.77 -43.37 -31.09
C GLU A 291 20.09 -42.65 -29.76
N VAL A 292 21.24 -41.96 -29.69
CA VAL A 292 21.67 -41.23 -28.49
C VAL A 292 20.68 -40.11 -28.13
N LEU A 293 20.18 -39.36 -29.11
CA LEU A 293 19.19 -38.31 -28.86
C LEU A 293 17.84 -38.86 -28.39
N HIS A 294 17.41 -40.02 -28.89
CA HIS A 294 16.20 -40.68 -28.42
C HIS A 294 16.32 -41.15 -26.95
N VAL A 295 17.38 -41.91 -26.63
CA VAL A 295 17.62 -42.42 -25.26
C VAL A 295 17.83 -41.27 -24.26
N LEU A 296 18.57 -40.23 -24.64
CA LEU A 296 18.76 -39.04 -23.80
C LEU A 296 17.45 -38.28 -23.57
N GLY A 297 16.58 -38.19 -24.58
CA GLY A 297 15.25 -37.59 -24.45
C GLY A 297 14.36 -38.31 -23.44
N VAL A 298 14.31 -39.64 -23.48
CA VAL A 298 13.56 -40.45 -22.50
C VAL A 298 14.12 -40.26 -21.09
N PHE A 299 15.44 -40.27 -20.92
CA PHE A 299 16.08 -40.05 -19.62
C PHE A 299 15.78 -38.65 -19.05
N LEU A 300 15.93 -37.60 -19.85
CA LEU A 300 15.62 -36.23 -19.44
C LEU A 300 14.14 -36.06 -19.08
N ALA A 301 13.24 -36.69 -19.83
CA ALA A 301 11.81 -36.65 -19.52
C ALA A 301 11.45 -37.35 -18.22
N LEU A 302 12.08 -38.49 -17.87
CA LEU A 302 11.91 -39.13 -16.57
C LEU A 302 12.33 -38.20 -15.41
N VAL A 303 13.44 -37.48 -15.56
CA VAL A 303 13.92 -36.50 -14.57
C VAL A 303 12.95 -35.31 -14.44
N MET A 304 12.48 -34.75 -15.57
CA MET A 304 11.53 -33.64 -15.58
C MET A 304 10.15 -34.05 -15.01
N TYR A 305 9.69 -35.26 -15.31
CA TYR A 305 8.46 -35.84 -14.75
C TYR A 305 8.55 -36.02 -13.23
N GLY A 306 9.67 -36.57 -12.74
CA GLY A 306 9.94 -36.70 -11.31
C GLY A 306 9.92 -35.35 -10.57
N PHE A 307 10.53 -34.31 -11.16
CA PHE A 307 10.50 -32.96 -10.59
C PHE A 307 9.11 -32.31 -10.65
N ALA A 308 8.32 -32.60 -11.68
CA ALA A 308 6.94 -32.12 -11.80
C ALA A 308 6.02 -32.68 -10.70
N LEU A 309 6.21 -33.95 -10.28
CA LEU A 309 5.46 -34.56 -9.17
C LEU A 309 5.70 -33.87 -7.81
N VAL A 310 6.89 -33.31 -7.59
CA VAL A 310 7.21 -32.52 -6.39
C VAL A 310 6.40 -31.21 -6.40
N TRP A 311 6.38 -30.49 -7.52
CA TRP A 311 5.58 -29.28 -7.67
C TRP A 311 4.07 -29.55 -7.59
N LEU A 312 3.59 -30.67 -8.14
CA LEU A 312 2.21 -31.12 -7.98
C LEU A 312 1.85 -31.32 -6.51
N SER A 313 2.72 -31.96 -5.73
CA SER A 313 2.54 -32.17 -4.30
C SER A 313 2.44 -30.83 -3.54
N PHE A 314 3.37 -29.90 -3.79
CA PHE A 314 3.35 -28.56 -3.17
C PHE A 314 2.11 -27.75 -3.55
N ALA A 315 1.67 -27.82 -4.80
CA ALA A 315 0.50 -27.11 -5.27
C ALA A 315 -0.79 -27.65 -4.65
N LEU A 316 -0.98 -28.98 -4.61
CA LEU A 316 -2.15 -29.61 -3.99
C LEU A 316 -2.24 -29.27 -2.49
N ILE A 317 -1.13 -29.32 -1.77
CA ILE A 317 -1.07 -28.93 -0.34
C ILE A 317 -1.40 -27.45 -0.16
N SER A 318 -0.85 -26.57 -1.01
CA SER A 318 -1.11 -25.11 -0.95
C SER A 318 -2.58 -24.78 -1.22
N ILE A 319 -3.20 -25.44 -2.21
CA ILE A 319 -4.60 -25.24 -2.57
C ILE A 319 -5.54 -25.78 -1.48
N ALA A 320 -5.26 -26.97 -0.93
CA ALA A 320 -6.05 -27.58 0.14
C ALA A 320 -6.03 -26.77 1.45
N THR A 321 -4.89 -26.16 1.79
CA THR A 321 -4.73 -25.30 2.98
C THR A 321 -5.33 -23.90 2.81
N THR A 322 -5.28 -23.35 1.60
CA THR A 322 -5.62 -21.93 1.35
C THR A 322 -7.09 -21.69 0.97
N ARG A 323 -7.75 -22.67 0.32
CA ARG A 323 -9.12 -22.57 -0.24
C ARG A 323 -9.32 -21.31 -1.11
N PRO A 324 -8.85 -21.32 -2.38
CA PRO A 324 -9.03 -20.21 -3.30
C PRO A 324 -10.50 -19.90 -3.63
N THR A 325 -10.77 -18.66 -4.01
CA THR A 325 -12.02 -18.18 -4.61
C THR A 325 -11.93 -18.21 -6.14
N PHE A 326 -13.05 -18.47 -6.82
CA PHE A 326 -13.07 -18.62 -8.27
C PHE A 326 -12.61 -17.34 -8.98
N ASN A 327 -11.63 -17.47 -9.89
CA ASN A 327 -11.09 -16.37 -10.66
C ASN A 327 -10.40 -16.90 -11.93
N MET A 328 -10.01 -16.02 -12.85
CA MET A 328 -9.41 -16.41 -14.13
C MET A 328 -8.15 -17.30 -14.05
N GLY A 329 -7.37 -17.18 -12.97
CA GLY A 329 -6.21 -18.03 -12.70
C GLY A 329 -6.57 -19.51 -12.53
N TYR A 330 -7.84 -19.86 -12.31
CA TYR A 330 -8.34 -21.23 -12.26
C TYR A 330 -7.97 -22.02 -13.51
N TRP A 331 -8.05 -21.40 -14.68
CA TRP A 331 -7.68 -22.09 -15.92
C TRP A 331 -6.18 -22.45 -16.00
N GLY A 332 -5.33 -22.08 -15.03
CA GLY A 332 -3.97 -22.59 -14.86
C GLY A 332 -3.84 -24.00 -14.27
N PHE A 333 -4.93 -24.65 -13.84
CA PHE A 333 -4.91 -26.01 -13.26
C PHE A 333 -4.66 -27.16 -14.27
N THR A 334 -4.59 -26.87 -15.56
CA THR A 334 -5.23 -27.71 -16.60
C THR A 334 -4.28 -28.17 -17.68
N PHE A 335 -3.71 -27.21 -18.41
CA PHE A 335 -2.60 -27.38 -19.32
C PHE A 335 -1.38 -27.90 -18.55
N PRO A 336 -1.01 -27.40 -17.36
CA PRO A 336 0.04 -28.04 -16.57
C PRO A 336 -0.22 -29.53 -16.26
N LEU A 337 -1.40 -29.91 -15.77
CA LEU A 337 -1.73 -31.32 -15.54
C LEU A 337 -1.81 -32.14 -16.85
N GLY A 338 -2.31 -31.54 -17.94
CA GLY A 338 -2.41 -32.19 -19.24
C GLY A 338 -1.05 -32.40 -19.91
N THR A 339 -0.13 -31.44 -19.79
CA THR A 339 1.26 -31.59 -20.27
C THR A 339 2.00 -32.69 -19.49
N LEU A 340 1.71 -32.83 -18.19
CA LEU A 340 2.18 -33.97 -17.38
C LEU A 340 1.62 -35.29 -17.90
N ALA A 341 0.33 -35.35 -18.24
CA ALA A 341 -0.30 -36.53 -18.85
C ALA A 341 0.24 -36.85 -20.26
N THR A 342 0.50 -35.86 -21.12
CA THR A 342 1.14 -36.12 -22.43
C THR A 342 2.57 -36.62 -22.30
N SER A 343 3.33 -36.12 -21.31
CA SER A 343 4.67 -36.64 -21.01
C SER A 343 4.62 -38.06 -20.45
N ALA A 344 3.62 -38.38 -19.62
CA ALA A 344 3.37 -39.74 -19.13
C ALA A 344 2.95 -40.68 -20.26
N ASN A 345 2.14 -40.22 -21.23
CA ASN A 345 1.72 -41.03 -22.36
C ASN A 345 2.92 -41.44 -23.22
N ALA A 346 3.76 -40.47 -23.61
CA ALA A 346 4.99 -40.72 -24.37
C ALA A 346 5.96 -41.67 -23.62
N LEU A 347 6.07 -41.55 -22.29
CA LEU A 347 6.82 -42.51 -21.46
C LEU A 347 6.17 -43.91 -21.47
N SER A 348 4.82 -44.00 -21.46
CA SER A 348 4.10 -45.28 -21.48
C SER A 348 4.19 -46.01 -22.83
N GLU A 349 4.34 -45.27 -23.93
CA GLU A 349 4.59 -45.81 -25.27
C GLU A 349 6.06 -46.23 -25.42
N THR A 350 7.01 -45.39 -24.98
CA THR A 350 8.44 -45.63 -25.19
C THR A 350 9.06 -46.65 -24.23
N LEU A 351 8.48 -46.82 -23.04
CA LEU A 351 8.92 -47.80 -22.02
C LEU A 351 7.99 -49.01 -21.87
N ASP A 352 6.96 -49.13 -22.73
CA ASP A 352 5.85 -50.10 -22.64
C ASP A 352 5.35 -50.36 -21.20
N SER A 353 5.06 -49.26 -20.49
CA SER A 353 4.88 -49.30 -19.04
C SER A 353 3.44 -49.05 -18.60
N ASP A 354 2.78 -50.10 -18.12
CA ASP A 354 1.41 -50.02 -17.58
C ASP A 354 1.26 -49.02 -16.43
N PHE A 355 2.31 -48.78 -15.63
CA PHE A 355 2.29 -47.73 -14.60
C PHE A 355 2.05 -46.35 -15.21
N PHE A 356 2.82 -45.97 -16.24
CA PHE A 356 2.64 -44.70 -16.94
C PHE A 356 1.33 -44.68 -17.74
N ARG A 357 0.88 -45.83 -18.26
CA ARG A 357 -0.38 -45.99 -18.99
C ARG A 357 -1.60 -45.70 -18.09
N VAL A 358 -1.61 -46.26 -16.87
CA VAL A 358 -2.63 -46.01 -15.84
C VAL A 358 -2.53 -44.58 -15.29
N ALA A 359 -1.31 -44.08 -15.02
CA ALA A 359 -1.11 -42.71 -14.56
C ALA A 359 -1.64 -41.68 -15.58
N THR A 360 -1.37 -41.89 -16.87
CA THR A 360 -1.91 -41.08 -17.98
C THR A 360 -3.43 -41.08 -17.96
N MET A 361 -4.07 -42.25 -17.79
CA MET A 361 -5.53 -42.36 -17.72
C MET A 361 -6.10 -41.56 -16.53
N ILE A 362 -5.51 -41.71 -15.34
CA ILE A 362 -5.98 -41.03 -14.11
C ILE A 362 -5.84 -39.50 -14.24
N VAL A 363 -4.69 -38.99 -14.69
CA VAL A 363 -4.46 -37.55 -14.84
C VAL A 363 -5.30 -36.97 -15.98
N SER A 364 -5.52 -37.70 -17.08
CA SER A 364 -6.39 -37.27 -18.18
C SER A 364 -7.86 -37.21 -17.76
N LEU A 365 -8.36 -38.26 -17.09
CA LEU A 365 -9.71 -38.27 -16.53
C LEU A 365 -9.92 -37.16 -15.51
N ALA A 366 -8.91 -36.86 -14.69
CA ALA A 366 -8.93 -35.66 -13.87
C ALA A 366 -9.10 -34.43 -14.77
N VAL A 367 -8.15 -34.10 -15.65
CA VAL A 367 -8.22 -32.90 -16.51
C VAL A 367 -9.56 -32.76 -17.28
N ILE A 368 -10.25 -33.86 -17.62
CA ILE A 368 -11.59 -33.86 -18.24
C ILE A 368 -12.75 -33.63 -17.25
N VAL A 369 -12.80 -34.34 -16.10
CA VAL A 369 -13.79 -34.06 -15.03
C VAL A 369 -13.67 -32.61 -14.58
N LEU A 370 -12.42 -32.19 -14.45
CA LEU A 370 -12.04 -30.84 -14.11
C LEU A 370 -12.51 -29.88 -15.24
N TRP A 371 -12.37 -30.22 -16.54
CA TRP A 371 -12.92 -29.42 -17.67
C TRP A 371 -14.34 -28.94 -17.46
N MET A 372 -15.23 -29.85 -17.10
CA MET A 372 -16.65 -29.55 -16.88
C MET A 372 -16.86 -28.47 -15.81
N PHE A 373 -16.11 -28.49 -14.71
CA PHE A 373 -16.32 -27.58 -13.57
C PHE A 373 -16.14 -26.09 -13.94
N VAL A 374 -15.00 -25.71 -14.55
CA VAL A 374 -14.75 -24.29 -14.85
C VAL A 374 -15.17 -23.87 -16.26
N ALA A 375 -15.36 -24.79 -17.20
CA ALA A 375 -16.18 -24.48 -18.36
C ALA A 375 -17.58 -24.03 -17.91
N THR A 376 -18.18 -24.70 -16.91
CA THR A 376 -19.47 -24.30 -16.33
C THR A 376 -19.38 -22.97 -15.57
N MET A 377 -18.45 -22.82 -14.60
CA MET A 377 -18.35 -21.56 -13.84
C MET A 377 -18.05 -20.35 -14.73
N THR A 378 -17.13 -20.49 -15.69
CA THR A 378 -16.84 -19.39 -16.63
C THR A 378 -18.01 -19.10 -17.56
N ALA A 379 -18.77 -20.11 -18.01
CA ALA A 379 -19.97 -19.86 -18.79
C ALA A 379 -21.03 -19.09 -17.99
N THR A 380 -21.21 -19.39 -16.70
CA THR A 380 -22.10 -18.64 -15.80
C THR A 380 -21.67 -17.17 -15.70
N ASP A 381 -20.42 -16.91 -15.30
CA ASP A 381 -19.91 -15.55 -15.08
C ASP A 381 -19.72 -14.75 -16.39
N ALA A 382 -19.66 -15.45 -17.54
CA ALA A 382 -19.74 -14.84 -18.88
C ALA A 382 -21.14 -14.31 -19.18
N ILE A 383 -22.17 -15.07 -18.80
CA ILE A 383 -23.58 -14.75 -19.06
C ILE A 383 -24.08 -13.66 -18.12
N THR A 384 -23.64 -13.62 -16.86
CA THR A 384 -23.88 -12.46 -15.96
C THR A 384 -23.11 -11.22 -16.40
N GLY A 385 -22.02 -11.38 -17.14
CA GLY A 385 -21.18 -10.31 -17.67
C GLY A 385 -20.21 -9.70 -16.64
N GLU A 386 -20.07 -10.33 -15.47
CA GLU A 386 -19.24 -9.89 -14.35
C GLU A 386 -17.75 -10.17 -14.60
N MET A 387 -17.43 -11.29 -15.25
CA MET A 387 -16.04 -11.69 -15.52
C MET A 387 -15.36 -10.83 -16.60
N PHE A 388 -16.09 -10.00 -17.34
CA PHE A 388 -15.56 -9.07 -18.33
C PHE A 388 -14.95 -7.80 -17.68
N HIS A 389 -13.92 -7.94 -16.84
CA HIS A 389 -13.23 -6.82 -16.15
C HIS A 389 -11.73 -6.74 -16.49
N ALA A 390 -11.12 -5.55 -16.39
CA ALA A 390 -9.71 -5.32 -16.66
C ALA A 390 -9.10 -4.25 -15.74
N PRO A 391 -8.25 -4.67 -14.79
CA PRO A 391 -7.43 -3.79 -13.98
C PRO A 391 -6.69 -2.69 -14.78
N CYS A 392 -6.08 -3.02 -15.93
CA CYS A 392 -5.28 -2.07 -16.73
C CYS A 392 -6.04 -0.88 -17.35
N LEU A 393 -7.36 -0.77 -17.15
CA LEU A 393 -8.12 0.41 -17.56
C LEU A 393 -8.25 1.47 -16.45
N LYS A 394 -8.11 1.08 -15.18
CA LYS A 394 -8.12 2.02 -14.05
C LYS A 394 -6.97 3.03 -14.16
N ASP A 395 -5.81 2.57 -14.61
CA ASP A 395 -4.60 3.39 -14.84
C ASP A 395 -4.78 4.47 -15.92
N ILE A 396 -5.78 4.32 -16.81
CA ILE A 396 -6.10 5.29 -17.87
C ILE A 396 -7.08 6.36 -17.36
N GLN A 397 -8.00 6.00 -16.46
CA GLN A 397 -9.06 6.88 -15.98
C GLN A 397 -8.56 8.04 -15.09
N GLY A 398 -7.33 7.97 -14.56
CA GLY A 398 -6.76 8.96 -13.64
C GLY A 398 -6.01 10.15 -14.24
N LYS A 399 -6.04 10.39 -15.56
CA LYS A 399 -5.18 11.41 -16.22
C LYS A 399 -5.95 12.57 -16.88
N SER A 400 -6.17 13.61 -16.10
CA SER A 400 -6.67 14.94 -16.52
C SER A 400 -5.52 15.96 -16.65
N PRO A 401 -5.67 17.14 -17.28
CA PRO A 401 -6.53 17.47 -18.43
C PRO A 401 -5.71 17.75 -19.72
N VAL A 402 -4.37 17.75 -19.64
CA VAL A 402 -3.42 18.25 -20.67
C VAL A 402 -3.58 17.60 -22.06
N ILE A 403 -4.20 16.42 -22.12
CA ILE A 403 -4.42 15.67 -23.37
C ILE A 403 -5.61 16.25 -24.18
N GLN A 404 -6.48 17.08 -23.62
CA GLN A 404 -7.68 17.60 -24.32
C GLN A 404 -7.38 18.33 -25.63
N ASP A 405 -6.29 19.11 -25.71
CA ASP A 405 -5.92 19.78 -26.97
C ASP A 405 -5.33 18.83 -28.03
N PHE A 406 -4.79 17.68 -27.61
CA PHE A 406 -4.41 16.61 -28.53
C PHE A 406 -5.64 15.81 -28.99
N TYR A 407 -6.61 15.56 -28.10
CA TYR A 407 -7.87 14.90 -28.45
C TYR A 407 -8.67 15.68 -29.50
N LYS A 408 -8.70 17.03 -29.45
CA LYS A 408 -9.34 17.85 -30.51
C LYS A 408 -8.83 17.52 -31.92
N LEU A 409 -7.53 17.27 -32.09
CA LEU A 409 -6.93 16.90 -33.38
C LEU A 409 -7.26 15.45 -33.76
N VAL A 410 -7.27 14.55 -32.78
CA VAL A 410 -7.61 13.12 -32.95
C VAL A 410 -9.10 12.94 -33.27
N ASP A 411 -9.99 13.78 -32.72
CA ASP A 411 -11.44 13.75 -32.99
C ASP A 411 -11.76 14.19 -34.42
N VAL A 412 -11.08 15.21 -34.95
CA VAL A 412 -11.18 15.57 -36.38
C VAL A 412 -10.77 14.40 -37.26
N TRP A 413 -9.68 13.69 -36.92
CA TRP A 413 -9.33 12.44 -37.58
C TRP A 413 -10.41 11.36 -37.37
N HIS A 414 -11.01 11.25 -36.19
CA HIS A 414 -12.02 10.23 -35.89
C HIS A 414 -13.36 10.42 -36.61
N ILE A 415 -13.74 11.67 -36.91
CA ILE A 415 -14.90 12.04 -37.72
C ILE A 415 -14.66 11.69 -39.20
N HIS A 416 -13.47 12.00 -39.74
CA HIS A 416 -13.21 11.88 -41.18
C HIS A 416 -12.46 10.60 -41.60
N ARG A 417 -11.86 9.82 -40.69
CA ARG A 417 -11.11 8.59 -41.02
C ARG A 417 -11.91 7.57 -41.83
N THR A 418 -13.22 7.44 -41.60
CA THR A 418 -14.03 6.44 -42.31
C THR A 418 -14.19 6.80 -43.79
N PRO A 419 -14.68 7.99 -44.17
CA PRO A 419 -14.67 8.40 -45.58
C PRO A 419 -13.25 8.54 -46.17
N ILE A 420 -12.24 8.94 -45.39
CA ILE A 420 -10.83 8.97 -45.87
C ILE A 420 -10.33 7.56 -46.20
N LEU A 421 -10.54 6.57 -45.33
CA LEU A 421 -10.09 5.20 -45.58
C LEU A 421 -10.91 4.51 -46.68
N PHE A 422 -12.22 4.78 -46.79
CA PHE A 422 -13.00 4.27 -47.92
C PHE A 422 -12.60 4.94 -49.24
N THR A 423 -12.37 6.25 -49.29
CA THR A 423 -11.86 6.90 -50.51
C THR A 423 -10.45 6.42 -50.84
N LEU A 424 -9.54 6.27 -49.87
CA LEU A 424 -8.22 5.69 -50.09
C LEU A 424 -8.30 4.23 -50.58
N PHE A 425 -9.22 3.43 -50.05
CA PHE A 425 -9.44 2.04 -50.47
C PHE A 425 -10.05 1.96 -51.88
N PHE A 426 -11.03 2.80 -52.20
CA PHE A 426 -11.58 2.91 -53.57
C PHE A 426 -10.56 3.48 -54.55
N ILE A 427 -9.71 4.42 -54.15
CA ILE A 427 -8.59 4.91 -54.98
C ILE A 427 -7.58 3.78 -55.18
N LEU A 428 -7.19 3.04 -54.14
CA LEU A 428 -6.26 1.91 -54.26
C LEU A 428 -6.84 0.76 -55.08
N ILE A 429 -8.16 0.50 -55.00
CA ILE A 429 -8.84 -0.46 -55.88
C ILE A 429 -8.93 0.06 -57.31
N ALA A 430 -9.26 1.33 -57.54
CA ALA A 430 -9.30 1.93 -58.88
C ALA A 430 -7.90 1.96 -59.52
N VAL A 431 -6.86 2.31 -58.76
CA VAL A 431 -5.45 2.26 -59.17
C VAL A 431 -4.98 0.83 -59.42
N ARG A 432 -5.39 -0.14 -58.58
CA ARG A 432 -5.06 -1.57 -58.78
C ARG A 432 -5.78 -2.16 -59.99
N LEU A 433 -7.05 -1.84 -60.21
CA LEU A 433 -7.79 -2.19 -61.42
C LEU A 433 -7.19 -1.51 -62.65
N TYR A 434 -6.84 -0.23 -62.58
CA TYR A 434 -6.15 0.50 -63.64
C TYR A 434 -4.81 -0.16 -64.01
N PHE A 435 -3.98 -0.51 -63.03
CA PHE A 435 -2.73 -1.24 -63.28
C PHE A 435 -2.93 -2.71 -63.68
N GLN A 436 -4.06 -3.35 -63.36
CA GLN A 436 -4.39 -4.70 -63.86
C GLN A 436 -4.99 -4.68 -65.28
N LEU A 437 -5.66 -3.60 -65.69
CA LEU A 437 -6.27 -3.43 -67.02
C LEU A 437 -5.27 -2.86 -68.04
N ASN A 438 -4.46 -1.87 -67.64
CA ASN A 438 -3.40 -1.29 -68.47
C ASN A 438 -2.03 -1.97 -68.25
N GLY A 439 -1.97 -3.06 -67.49
CA GLY A 439 -0.76 -3.79 -67.12
C GLY A 439 -0.15 -4.61 -68.25
N GLN A 440 0.36 -3.96 -69.30
CA GLN A 440 1.28 -4.64 -70.23
C GLN A 440 2.51 -5.14 -69.45
N LYS A 441 2.87 -6.41 -69.67
CA LYS A 441 4.09 -6.99 -69.11
C LYS A 441 5.30 -6.34 -69.78
N THR A 442 6.21 -5.80 -68.99
CA THR A 442 7.56 -5.40 -69.42
C THR A 442 8.52 -5.68 -68.28
N GLU A 443 9.73 -6.14 -68.60
CA GLU A 443 10.66 -6.70 -67.60
C GLU A 443 11.39 -5.64 -66.76
N LEU A 444 11.91 -6.08 -65.61
CA LEU A 444 12.58 -5.24 -64.63
C LEU A 444 13.99 -4.84 -65.11
N ILE A 445 14.23 -3.54 -65.26
CA ILE A 445 15.57 -2.95 -65.44
C ILE A 445 15.90 -2.08 -64.22
N ALA A 446 17.17 -2.09 -63.81
CA ALA A 446 17.61 -1.60 -62.50
C ALA A 446 17.68 -0.07 -62.37
N LEU A 447 17.42 0.42 -61.16
CA LEU A 447 17.63 1.81 -60.74
C LEU A 447 19.13 2.17 -60.66
N LYS A 448 19.52 3.34 -61.19
CA LYS A 448 20.15 4.37 -60.34
C LYS A 448 20.32 5.79 -60.95
N LYS A 449 20.13 6.76 -60.04
CA LYS A 449 20.93 7.98 -59.78
C LYS A 449 20.69 9.29 -60.57
N VAL A 450 20.72 10.35 -59.75
CA VAL A 450 21.33 11.69 -59.94
C VAL A 450 20.45 12.81 -60.55
N TYR A 451 20.35 13.90 -59.75
CA TYR A 451 20.26 15.35 -60.02
C TYR A 451 19.91 15.81 -61.47
N GLU A 452 19.12 16.87 -61.68
CA GLU A 452 19.37 18.22 -61.10
C GLU A 452 18.11 19.13 -61.06
N GLU A 453 18.24 20.26 -60.35
CA GLU A 453 17.35 21.44 -60.30
C GLU A 453 17.83 22.48 -61.38
N PRO A 454 17.28 23.71 -61.57
CA PRO A 454 16.08 24.36 -61.00
C PRO A 454 15.26 25.25 -62.00
N VAL A 455 14.40 26.12 -61.44
CA VAL A 455 13.82 27.41 -61.92
C VAL A 455 12.67 27.46 -62.95
N GLU A 456 11.59 28.07 -62.46
CA GLU A 456 10.55 28.95 -63.05
C GLU A 456 11.02 29.95 -64.17
N PRO A 457 10.14 30.65 -64.94
CA PRO A 457 9.24 31.68 -64.35
C PRO A 457 7.92 32.09 -65.09
N ALA A 458 7.21 32.99 -64.39
CA ALA A 458 6.43 34.15 -64.90
C ALA A 458 4.89 34.06 -65.13
N LYS A 459 4.18 34.97 -64.46
CA LYS A 459 2.78 35.43 -64.68
C LYS A 459 2.78 36.90 -65.12
N PRO A 460 1.70 37.41 -65.73
CA PRO A 460 0.93 38.54 -65.14
C PRO A 460 -0.60 38.26 -65.09
N LYS A 461 -1.49 38.83 -64.24
CA LYS A 461 -1.72 40.19 -63.64
C LYS A 461 -2.34 41.21 -64.64
N VAL A 462 -3.26 42.13 -64.31
CA VAL A 462 -4.00 42.66 -63.10
C VAL A 462 -5.39 43.23 -63.55
N VAL A 463 -6.33 43.80 -62.77
CA VAL A 463 -6.42 44.28 -61.35
C VAL A 463 -7.46 43.49 -60.51
N VAL A 464 -8.62 43.91 -59.94
CA VAL A 464 -9.45 45.15 -59.69
C VAL A 464 -10.43 44.78 -58.53
N GLU A 465 -11.09 45.60 -57.69
CA GLU A 465 -11.10 47.06 -57.37
C GLU A 465 -11.53 47.25 -55.87
N GLU A 466 -12.24 48.32 -55.43
CA GLU A 466 -12.29 48.73 -53.99
C GLU A 466 -13.58 49.45 -53.43
N LYS A 467 -13.67 49.52 -52.07
CA LYS A 467 -14.30 50.56 -51.17
C LYS A 467 -15.84 50.68 -50.86
N THR A 468 -16.23 50.32 -49.61
CA THR A 468 -16.97 51.09 -48.52
C THR A 468 -18.34 51.81 -48.76
N PRO A 469 -19.07 52.45 -47.76
CA PRO A 469 -19.02 52.49 -46.27
C PRO A 469 -20.41 52.50 -45.48
N THR A 470 -20.40 52.79 -44.15
CA THR A 470 -21.49 53.35 -43.24
C THR A 470 -22.61 52.43 -42.66
N ILE A 471 -23.25 52.62 -41.47
CA ILE A 471 -23.01 53.47 -40.24
C ILE A 471 -23.71 52.88 -38.96
N GLU A 472 -23.32 53.41 -37.78
CA GLU A 472 -23.70 53.24 -36.34
C GLU A 472 -25.17 53.61 -35.92
N PRO A 473 -25.69 53.42 -34.65
CA PRO A 473 -25.17 54.10 -33.43
C PRO A 473 -25.41 53.54 -31.96
N ILE A 474 -24.49 53.94 -31.04
CA ILE A 474 -24.67 54.53 -29.66
C ILE A 474 -25.52 53.78 -28.59
N GLU A 475 -25.14 53.57 -27.31
CA GLU A 475 -23.93 53.86 -26.48
C GLU A 475 -23.62 52.64 -25.53
N GLU A 476 -23.61 52.56 -24.17
CA GLU A 476 -23.72 53.45 -22.97
C GLU A 476 -22.87 52.87 -21.79
N LYS A 477 -22.99 53.36 -20.53
CA LYS A 477 -21.86 53.38 -19.57
C LYS A 477 -22.12 52.89 -18.14
N LYS A 478 -21.04 52.30 -17.60
CA LYS A 478 -20.53 52.36 -16.20
C LYS A 478 -21.47 52.12 -15.00
N ASN A 479 -21.05 51.19 -14.13
CA ASN A 479 -20.65 51.60 -12.78
C ASN A 479 -19.61 50.66 -12.13
N VAL A 480 -18.82 51.16 -11.17
CA VAL A 480 -17.77 50.43 -10.46
C VAL A 480 -17.81 50.75 -8.96
N LYS A 481 -17.77 49.73 -8.10
CA LYS A 481 -17.51 49.74 -6.66
C LYS A 481 -17.41 48.28 -6.17
N SER A 482 -16.67 47.91 -5.12
CA SER A 482 -15.46 48.48 -4.48
C SER A 482 -15.04 47.48 -3.39
N GLN A 483 -13.75 47.13 -3.26
CA GLN A 483 -13.29 46.34 -2.11
C GLN A 483 -13.36 47.15 -0.80
N GLY A 484 -13.69 46.47 0.31
CA GLY A 484 -13.67 47.03 1.66
C GLY A 484 -14.12 45.98 2.70
N PRO A 485 -13.44 45.85 3.86
CA PRO A 485 -13.69 44.76 4.80
C PRO A 485 -14.92 45.02 5.70
N ARG A 486 -15.62 43.93 6.06
CA ARG A 486 -16.64 43.88 7.13
C ARG A 486 -16.43 42.54 7.86
N ARG A 487 -15.77 42.52 9.02
CA ARG A 487 -16.29 42.88 10.36
C ARG A 487 -17.45 41.99 10.80
N ILE A 488 -17.15 41.05 11.68
CA ILE A 488 -18.10 40.19 12.38
C ILE A 488 -19.03 41.02 13.27
N LYS A 489 -20.30 40.63 13.34
CA LYS A 489 -21.17 40.81 14.50
C LYS A 489 -21.86 39.47 14.78
N GLY A 490 -21.84 39.05 16.03
CA GLY A 490 -22.61 37.87 16.48
C GLY A 490 -24.10 38.20 16.64
N GLY A 491 -24.91 37.15 16.74
CA GLY A 491 -26.35 37.19 16.94
C GLY A 491 -26.99 35.91 16.44
N LEU A 492 -27.51 35.08 17.36
CA LEU A 492 -28.20 33.83 16.99
C LEU A 492 -29.48 34.15 16.20
N THR A 493 -29.55 33.72 14.95
CA THR A 493 -30.83 33.63 14.23
C THR A 493 -31.36 32.21 14.31
N ARG A 494 -31.97 31.83 15.44
CA ARG A 494 -32.93 30.72 15.47
C ARG A 494 -33.99 31.02 14.40
N LYS A 495 -34.03 30.23 13.32
CA LYS A 495 -35.15 30.26 12.37
C LYS A 495 -36.22 29.30 12.88
N PRO A 496 -37.49 29.73 12.95
CA PRO A 496 -38.57 28.85 13.37
C PRO A 496 -38.76 27.71 12.36
N SER A 497 -39.25 26.57 12.86
CA SER A 497 -39.66 25.42 12.07
C SER A 497 -40.67 25.84 11.00
N LYS A 498 -40.21 25.89 9.74
CA LYS A 498 -41.10 25.85 8.60
C LYS A 498 -41.23 24.41 8.16
N ASN A 499 -42.43 23.86 8.32
CA ASN A 499 -42.87 22.70 7.54
C ASN A 499 -42.85 23.08 6.07
N LYS A 500 -41.69 22.93 5.43
CA LYS A 500 -41.62 22.61 4.04
C LYS A 500 -41.87 21.11 3.93
N GLU A 501 -42.83 20.75 3.10
CA GLU A 501 -42.82 19.44 2.46
C GLU A 501 -41.56 19.45 1.57
N GLU A 502 -40.46 18.86 2.05
CA GLU A 502 -39.30 18.65 1.20
C GLU A 502 -39.68 17.59 0.16
N VAL A 503 -39.56 17.97 -1.11
CA VAL A 503 -39.85 17.07 -2.23
C VAL A 503 -38.70 16.07 -2.30
N ASN A 504 -38.86 14.95 -1.60
CA ASN A 504 -37.83 13.93 -1.41
C ASN A 504 -37.19 13.51 -2.74
N ASP A 505 -35.92 13.86 -2.90
CA ASP A 505 -35.14 13.59 -4.11
C ASP A 505 -34.58 12.15 -4.09
N VAL A 506 -35.48 11.18 -4.27
CA VAL A 506 -35.15 9.73 -4.30
C VAL A 506 -34.22 9.38 -5.49
N THR A 507 -33.88 10.34 -6.36
CA THR A 507 -32.89 10.14 -7.43
C THR A 507 -31.44 10.12 -6.91
N ARG A 508 -31.21 10.61 -5.69
CA ARG A 508 -29.89 10.62 -5.04
C ARG A 508 -29.41 9.22 -4.67
N PRO A 509 -28.23 8.79 -5.14
CA PRO A 509 -27.69 7.49 -4.82
C PRO A 509 -27.16 7.45 -3.38
N VAL A 510 -27.20 6.28 -2.74
CA VAL A 510 -26.76 6.09 -1.35
C VAL A 510 -25.39 5.41 -1.29
N LEU A 511 -24.46 5.94 -0.49
CA LEU A 511 -23.13 5.38 -0.25
C LEU A 511 -22.96 4.93 1.22
N PRO A 512 -22.90 3.62 1.49
CA PRO A 512 -22.48 3.11 2.80
C PRO A 512 -20.95 3.18 2.95
N ILE A 513 -20.47 3.62 4.12
CA ILE A 513 -19.05 3.57 4.48
C ILE A 513 -18.90 2.78 5.77
N VAL A 514 -18.07 1.73 5.72
CA VAL A 514 -17.77 0.81 6.82
C VAL A 514 -16.44 1.21 7.44
N PHE A 515 -16.49 1.80 8.63
CA PHE A 515 -15.33 2.13 9.45
C PHE A 515 -15.01 0.98 10.41
N PHE A 516 -13.73 0.60 10.49
CA PHE A 516 -13.26 -0.40 11.45
C PHE A 516 -11.90 -0.02 12.03
N SER A 517 -11.48 -0.72 13.09
CA SER A 517 -10.10 -0.68 13.57
C SER A 517 -9.60 -2.06 13.99
N SER A 518 -8.29 -2.27 13.97
CA SER A 518 -7.71 -3.59 14.21
C SER A 518 -6.28 -3.53 14.76
N ILE A 519 -6.09 -3.81 16.06
CA ILE A 519 -4.75 -4.09 16.63
C ILE A 519 -4.32 -5.54 16.34
N THR A 520 -5.28 -6.44 16.17
CA THR A 520 -5.06 -7.81 15.68
C THR A 520 -5.80 -7.98 14.36
N THR A 521 -5.28 -8.78 13.43
CA THR A 521 -5.88 -8.98 12.10
C THR A 521 -7.14 -9.89 12.11
N LYS A 522 -7.94 -9.83 13.19
CA LYS A 522 -9.26 -10.45 13.29
C LYS A 522 -10.34 -9.50 12.79
N THR A 523 -10.50 -8.33 13.42
CA THR A 523 -11.59 -7.39 13.11
C THR A 523 -11.54 -6.92 11.65
N ALA A 524 -10.34 -6.63 11.12
CA ALA A 524 -10.13 -6.33 9.70
C ALA A 524 -10.79 -7.37 8.76
N LYS A 525 -10.62 -8.67 9.03
CA LYS A 525 -11.22 -9.75 8.21
C LYS A 525 -12.73 -9.86 8.37
N ILE A 526 -13.24 -9.54 9.55
CA ILE A 526 -14.68 -9.49 9.82
C ILE A 526 -15.29 -8.30 9.07
N ALA A 527 -14.61 -7.14 9.04
CA ALA A 527 -15.03 -5.96 8.31
C ALA A 527 -14.92 -6.12 6.79
N GLU A 528 -13.86 -6.76 6.28
CA GLU A 528 -13.74 -7.21 4.89
C GLU A 528 -14.94 -8.08 4.47
N ALA A 529 -15.23 -9.14 5.22
CA ALA A 529 -16.32 -10.06 4.94
C ALA A 529 -17.72 -9.41 5.06
N TYR A 530 -17.93 -8.57 6.08
CA TYR A 530 -19.17 -7.80 6.25
C TYR A 530 -19.42 -6.84 5.08
N THR A 531 -18.37 -6.15 4.60
CA THR A 531 -18.48 -5.22 3.47
C THR A 531 -18.80 -5.94 2.15
N GLU A 532 -18.33 -7.19 2.00
CA GLU A 532 -18.66 -8.05 0.86
C GLU A 532 -20.13 -8.54 0.91
N ASP A 533 -20.60 -9.05 2.05
CA ASP A 533 -22.01 -9.49 2.24
C ASP A 533 -23.01 -8.34 2.09
N LEU A 534 -22.75 -7.20 2.74
CA LEU A 534 -23.54 -5.98 2.62
C LEU A 534 -23.58 -5.48 1.17
N GLY A 535 -22.45 -5.50 0.47
CA GLY A 535 -22.38 -5.10 -0.94
C GLY A 535 -23.29 -5.94 -1.83
N GLY A 536 -23.28 -7.27 -1.67
CA GLY A 536 -24.14 -8.18 -2.44
C GLY A 536 -25.63 -7.91 -2.24
N LYS A 537 -26.06 -7.70 -0.98
CA LYS A 537 -27.47 -7.42 -0.66
C LYS A 537 -27.93 -6.03 -1.11
N LEU A 538 -27.05 -5.04 -1.12
CA LEU A 538 -27.38 -3.72 -1.67
C LEU A 538 -27.53 -3.74 -3.19
N ASP A 539 -26.76 -4.57 -3.89
CA ASP A 539 -26.98 -4.86 -5.31
C ASP A 539 -28.32 -5.60 -5.55
N GLU A 540 -28.90 -6.28 -4.57
CA GLU A 540 -30.28 -6.82 -4.65
C GLU A 540 -31.34 -5.76 -4.30
N LEU A 541 -31.16 -5.01 -3.21
CA LEU A 541 -32.07 -3.94 -2.79
C LEU A 541 -32.18 -2.82 -3.84
N SER A 542 -31.09 -2.50 -4.55
CA SER A 542 -31.08 -1.55 -5.67
C SER A 542 -32.01 -2.01 -6.81
N LYS A 543 -32.01 -3.32 -7.13
CA LYS A 543 -32.89 -3.92 -8.15
C LYS A 543 -34.37 -3.96 -7.72
N GLN A 544 -34.64 -4.04 -6.41
CA GLN A 544 -35.99 -4.14 -5.85
C GLN A 544 -36.65 -2.78 -5.57
N SER A 545 -35.88 -1.82 -5.05
CA SER A 545 -36.37 -0.49 -4.66
C SER A 545 -36.31 0.56 -5.77
N GLY A 546 -35.41 0.39 -6.75
CA GLY A 546 -35.14 1.39 -7.79
C GLY A 546 -34.27 2.57 -7.34
N ARG A 547 -33.93 2.69 -6.05
CA ARG A 547 -32.93 3.67 -5.57
C ARG A 547 -31.52 3.12 -5.82
N GLN A 548 -30.65 3.93 -6.41
CA GLN A 548 -29.29 3.50 -6.72
C GLN A 548 -28.43 3.45 -5.45
N PHE A 549 -27.86 2.27 -5.16
CA PHE A 549 -26.81 2.13 -4.15
C PHE A 549 -25.42 2.16 -4.82
N LEU A 550 -24.45 2.80 -4.16
CA LEU A 550 -23.04 2.74 -4.50
C LEU A 550 -22.38 1.63 -3.67
N LYS A 551 -21.35 0.98 -4.23
CA LYS A 551 -20.66 -0.13 -3.56
C LYS A 551 -20.06 0.37 -2.22
N PRO A 552 -20.30 -0.34 -1.09
CA PRO A 552 -19.75 0.04 0.21
C PRO A 552 -18.23 0.24 0.21
N GLU A 553 -17.77 1.31 0.84
CA GLU A 553 -16.35 1.57 1.06
C GLU A 553 -15.89 1.09 2.43
N LEU A 554 -14.85 0.26 2.49
CA LEU A 554 -14.18 -0.14 3.73
C LEU A 554 -13.06 0.86 4.07
N ARG A 555 -13.04 1.36 5.31
CA ARG A 555 -12.09 2.38 5.79
C ARG A 555 -11.51 2.00 7.16
N ASP A 556 -10.18 1.88 7.25
CA ASP A 556 -9.48 1.66 8.52
C ASP A 556 -9.27 3.00 9.24
N LEU A 557 -9.74 3.12 10.49
CA LEU A 557 -9.59 4.32 11.33
C LEU A 557 -8.12 4.70 11.58
N THR A 558 -7.15 3.80 11.34
CA THR A 558 -5.72 4.10 11.47
C THR A 558 -5.10 4.80 10.26
N GLU A 559 -5.73 4.68 9.08
CA GLU A 559 -5.24 5.15 7.78
C GLU A 559 -5.97 6.38 7.22
N ILE A 560 -7.23 6.61 7.63
CA ILE A 560 -7.98 7.84 7.27
C ILE A 560 -7.55 9.05 8.11
N ASP A 561 -7.82 10.24 7.58
CA ASP A 561 -7.93 11.46 8.39
C ASP A 561 -9.37 11.55 8.93
N PHE A 562 -9.56 11.99 10.16
CA PHE A 562 -10.90 12.11 10.74
C PHE A 562 -11.64 13.37 10.24
N ASP A 563 -10.89 14.42 9.88
CA ASP A 563 -11.40 15.67 9.32
C ASP A 563 -12.28 15.45 8.08
N ASP A 564 -11.84 14.57 7.19
CA ASP A 564 -12.44 14.33 5.87
C ASP A 564 -13.81 13.63 5.95
N TYR A 565 -14.18 13.08 7.12
CA TYR A 565 -15.40 12.28 7.33
C TYR A 565 -16.30 12.76 8.49
N PHE A 566 -15.74 13.30 9.58
CA PHE A 566 -16.51 13.51 10.82
C PHE A 566 -16.73 14.99 11.20
N LEU A 567 -16.07 15.92 10.49
CA LEU A 567 -16.18 17.37 10.71
C LEU A 567 -17.00 18.11 9.66
N THR A 568 -17.11 17.54 8.46
CA THR A 568 -18.09 17.97 7.45
C THR A 568 -18.67 16.73 6.79
N PRO A 569 -19.92 16.75 6.28
CA PRO A 569 -20.50 15.60 5.61
C PRO A 569 -19.62 15.19 4.42
N TYR A 570 -19.16 13.94 4.40
CA TYR A 570 -18.27 13.41 3.36
C TYR A 570 -18.86 13.62 1.96
N LYS A 571 -18.18 14.41 1.13
CA LYS A 571 -18.62 14.72 -0.23
C LYS A 571 -18.07 13.68 -1.19
N ALA A 572 -18.88 12.65 -1.44
CA ALA A 572 -18.62 11.65 -2.47
C ALA A 572 -18.40 12.31 -3.86
N GLN A 573 -17.78 11.57 -4.78
CA GLN A 573 -17.61 12.02 -6.17
C GLN A 573 -18.92 11.84 -6.97
N GLY A 574 -19.87 12.72 -6.66
CA GLY A 574 -21.28 12.64 -7.05
C GLY A 574 -22.14 13.06 -5.86
N ASP A 575 -23.26 13.74 -6.12
CA ASP A 575 -24.13 14.33 -5.10
C ASP A 575 -25.00 13.23 -4.43
N ALA A 576 -24.34 12.43 -3.58
CA ALA A 576 -24.81 11.17 -3.03
C ALA A 576 -25.01 11.25 -1.50
N ASP A 577 -26.05 10.56 -1.00
CA ASP A 577 -26.38 10.53 0.42
C ASP A 577 -25.56 9.45 1.14
N VAL A 578 -24.88 9.79 2.23
CA VAL A 578 -23.89 8.88 2.86
C VAL A 578 -24.43 8.26 4.14
N PHE A 579 -24.17 6.97 4.37
CA PHE A 579 -24.58 6.23 5.57
C PHE A 579 -23.35 5.60 6.26
N TYR A 580 -23.21 5.76 7.58
CA TYR A 580 -22.02 5.31 8.32
C TYR A 580 -22.24 4.04 9.14
N LEU A 581 -21.34 3.08 9.01
CA LEU A 581 -21.36 1.81 9.73
C LEU A 581 -20.04 1.62 10.48
N PHE A 582 -20.09 1.29 11.76
CA PHE A 582 -18.90 1.16 12.60
C PHE A 582 -18.76 -0.26 13.16
N LEU A 583 -17.61 -0.89 12.94
CA LEU A 583 -17.26 -2.23 13.41
C LEU A 583 -16.06 -2.16 14.38
N ILE A 584 -16.34 -1.96 15.67
CA ILE A 584 -15.35 -1.46 16.63
C ILE A 584 -15.04 -2.50 17.73
N PRO A 585 -13.78 -2.98 17.84
CA PRO A 585 -13.35 -3.81 18.95
C PRO A 585 -13.04 -2.96 20.19
N SER A 586 -13.43 -3.39 21.38
CA SER A 586 -13.11 -2.67 22.63
C SER A 586 -11.79 -3.15 23.24
N TYR A 587 -10.91 -2.21 23.59
CA TYR A 587 -9.58 -2.49 24.11
C TYR A 587 -9.33 -1.89 25.52
N ASN A 588 -8.72 -2.69 26.42
CA ASN A 588 -8.22 -2.24 27.74
C ASN A 588 -6.79 -1.66 27.67
N ILE A 589 -6.47 -1.03 26.54
CA ILE A 589 -5.25 -0.24 26.32
C ILE A 589 -5.67 1.02 25.57
N ASP A 590 -4.73 1.94 25.35
CA ASP A 590 -4.98 3.16 24.59
C ASP A 590 -4.72 2.94 23.09
N THR A 591 -5.65 3.38 22.24
CA THR A 591 -5.73 2.96 20.83
C THR A 591 -6.23 4.05 19.89
N ILE A 592 -6.36 3.70 18.60
CA ILE A 592 -7.02 4.57 17.62
C ILE A 592 -8.49 4.86 17.95
N ASN A 593 -9.19 3.94 18.65
CA ASN A 593 -10.59 4.13 19.04
C ASN A 593 -10.72 5.23 20.09
N ASP A 594 -9.83 5.24 21.09
CA ASP A 594 -9.78 6.27 22.13
C ASP A 594 -9.44 7.64 21.51
N THR A 595 -8.58 7.65 20.47
CA THR A 595 -8.24 8.85 19.69
C THR A 595 -9.39 9.33 18.80
N PHE A 596 -10.18 8.41 18.24
CA PHE A 596 -11.36 8.73 17.45
C PHE A 596 -12.50 9.26 18.33
N LEU A 597 -12.72 8.65 19.50
CA LEU A 597 -13.65 9.12 20.53
C LEU A 597 -13.35 10.55 20.96
N GLU A 598 -12.08 10.84 21.29
CA GLU A 598 -11.63 12.18 21.67
C GLU A 598 -11.89 13.19 20.54
N HIS A 599 -11.63 12.83 19.28
CA HIS A 599 -11.93 13.68 18.12
C HIS A 599 -13.44 13.96 17.94
N LEU A 600 -14.32 12.97 18.15
CA LEU A 600 -15.77 13.19 18.10
C LEU A 600 -16.23 14.12 19.24
N GLN A 601 -15.67 13.96 20.43
CA GLN A 601 -15.96 14.80 21.59
C GLN A 601 -15.45 16.23 21.41
N GLU A 602 -14.21 16.43 20.94
CA GLU A 602 -13.66 17.74 20.55
C GLU A 602 -14.56 18.43 19.51
N THR A 603 -14.99 17.69 18.48
CA THR A 603 -15.82 18.23 17.38
C THR A 603 -17.20 18.68 17.86
N HIS A 604 -17.80 18.02 18.87
CA HIS A 604 -19.09 18.42 19.43
C HIS A 604 -18.98 19.65 20.36
N HIS A 605 -17.85 19.83 21.05
CA HIS A 605 -17.64 20.93 22.00
C HIS A 605 -16.92 22.16 21.41
N ASP A 606 -16.44 22.11 20.17
CA ASP A 606 -15.84 23.26 19.48
C ASP A 606 -16.91 24.28 19.05
N PHE A 607 -17.06 25.35 19.83
CA PHE A 607 -17.98 26.48 19.61
C PHE A 607 -17.88 27.18 18.24
N ARG A 608 -16.87 26.87 17.43
CA ARG A 608 -16.68 27.40 16.06
C ARG A 608 -17.41 26.57 15.01
N ILE A 609 -17.85 25.36 15.37
CA ILE A 609 -18.49 24.35 14.55
C ILE A 609 -19.96 24.22 15.01
N ASP A 610 -20.84 23.77 14.13
CA ASP A 610 -22.25 23.50 14.48
C ASP A 610 -22.32 22.24 15.36
N THR A 611 -23.19 22.18 16.36
CA THR A 611 -23.21 21.07 17.35
C THR A 611 -23.58 19.71 16.75
N ALA A 612 -24.19 19.71 15.56
CA ALA A 612 -24.47 18.55 14.73
C ALA A 612 -23.90 18.74 13.30
N PRO A 613 -22.57 18.76 13.12
CA PRO A 613 -21.94 19.22 11.88
C PRO A 613 -22.04 18.21 10.73
N ILE A 614 -22.29 16.94 11.05
CA ILE A 614 -22.55 15.87 10.09
C ILE A 614 -24.04 15.49 10.02
N SER A 615 -24.94 16.36 10.50
CA SER A 615 -26.40 16.22 10.31
C SER A 615 -26.84 16.09 8.83
N GLY A 616 -25.97 16.43 7.88
CA GLY A 616 -26.17 16.20 6.44
C GLY A 616 -26.06 14.73 5.99
N ILE A 617 -25.62 13.78 6.82
CA ILE A 617 -25.61 12.35 6.45
C ILE A 617 -27.01 11.73 6.52
N LEU A 618 -27.17 10.55 5.91
CA LEU A 618 -28.44 9.81 5.85
C LEU A 618 -28.76 9.10 7.17
N GLY A 619 -27.73 8.52 7.81
CA GLY A 619 -27.81 7.91 9.13
C GLY A 619 -26.53 7.16 9.52
N TYR A 620 -26.49 6.62 10.74
CA TYR A 620 -25.38 5.79 11.22
C TYR A 620 -25.84 4.60 12.10
N SER A 621 -25.03 3.53 12.16
CA SER A 621 -25.21 2.40 13.10
C SER A 621 -23.85 1.86 13.59
N VAL A 622 -23.79 1.32 14.81
CA VAL A 622 -22.54 0.82 15.45
C VAL A 622 -22.65 -0.63 15.92
N PHE A 623 -21.60 -1.44 15.74
CA PHE A 623 -21.43 -2.76 16.34
C PHE A 623 -20.12 -2.84 17.15
N GLY A 624 -20.21 -3.37 18.37
CA GLY A 624 -19.09 -3.58 19.30
C GLY A 624 -18.65 -5.03 19.40
N PHE A 625 -17.34 -5.27 19.32
CA PHE A 625 -16.73 -6.57 19.66
C PHE A 625 -16.08 -6.49 21.05
N GLY A 626 -16.56 -7.33 21.97
CA GLY A 626 -16.02 -7.47 23.33
C GLY A 626 -15.28 -8.80 23.55
N ASP A 627 -14.79 -8.98 24.78
CA ASP A 627 -14.15 -10.22 25.27
C ASP A 627 -14.51 -10.36 26.76
N THR A 628 -15.39 -11.31 27.10
CA THR A 628 -15.94 -11.44 28.46
C THR A 628 -14.94 -11.98 29.48
N GLU A 629 -13.89 -12.70 29.06
CA GLU A 629 -12.85 -13.19 29.99
C GLU A 629 -12.03 -12.05 30.60
N ASN A 630 -11.97 -10.89 29.92
CA ASN A 630 -11.25 -9.70 30.40
C ASN A 630 -12.15 -8.71 31.15
N TRP A 631 -13.47 -8.81 31.02
CA TRP A 631 -14.45 -7.87 31.56
C TRP A 631 -15.73 -8.61 32.00
N PRO A 632 -15.93 -8.84 33.32
CA PRO A 632 -17.00 -9.72 33.81
C PRO A 632 -18.39 -9.08 33.80
N THR A 633 -18.51 -7.75 33.70
CA THR A 633 -19.81 -7.08 33.59
C THR A 633 -19.84 -6.01 32.49
N GLU A 634 -21.06 -5.64 32.11
CA GLU A 634 -21.33 -4.58 31.14
C GLU A 634 -20.88 -3.19 31.61
N ALA A 635 -20.83 -2.96 32.93
CA ALA A 635 -20.35 -1.72 33.54
C ALA A 635 -18.81 -1.64 33.60
N ASP A 636 -18.11 -2.79 33.60
CA ASP A 636 -16.65 -2.83 33.73
C ASP A 636 -15.92 -2.53 32.41
N GLY A 637 -16.55 -2.73 31.24
CA GLY A 637 -15.90 -2.43 29.95
C GLY A 637 -16.34 -3.24 28.74
N PHE A 638 -17.34 -4.13 28.85
CA PHE A 638 -17.82 -4.88 27.69
C PHE A 638 -18.39 -3.94 26.61
N CYS A 639 -17.80 -3.98 25.41
CA CYS A 639 -18.16 -3.15 24.25
C CYS A 639 -18.15 -1.61 24.46
N PHE A 640 -17.48 -1.09 25.49
CA PHE A 640 -17.59 0.33 25.88
C PHE A 640 -17.23 1.34 24.78
N GLN A 641 -16.24 1.03 23.93
CA GLN A 641 -15.80 1.96 22.86
C GLN A 641 -16.87 2.12 21.78
N ALA A 642 -17.66 1.07 21.52
CA ALA A 642 -18.79 1.14 20.60
C ALA A 642 -19.94 1.99 21.17
N LYS A 643 -20.21 1.88 22.49
CA LYS A 643 -21.24 2.67 23.18
C LYS A 643 -20.93 4.17 23.16
N GLU A 644 -19.70 4.57 23.48
CA GLU A 644 -19.33 5.98 23.43
C GLU A 644 -19.31 6.53 21.98
N ILE A 645 -18.88 5.75 20.98
CA ILE A 645 -18.99 6.17 19.57
C ILE A 645 -20.46 6.40 19.20
N ASP A 646 -21.35 5.46 19.57
CA ASP A 646 -22.78 5.57 19.31
C ASP A 646 -23.44 6.79 19.98
N LYS A 647 -23.01 7.13 21.20
CA LYS A 647 -23.42 8.34 21.94
C LYS A 647 -22.95 9.64 21.28
N TRP A 648 -21.67 9.76 20.92
CA TRP A 648 -21.15 10.98 20.29
C TRP A 648 -21.64 11.14 18.84
N MET A 649 -21.76 10.05 18.08
CA MET A 649 -22.38 10.06 16.76
C MET A 649 -23.86 10.46 16.80
N ALA A 650 -24.62 10.07 17.83
CA ALA A 650 -26.00 10.52 18.01
C ALA A 650 -26.09 12.05 18.14
N LYS A 651 -25.16 12.70 18.87
CA LYS A 651 -25.12 14.17 18.97
C LYS A 651 -24.70 14.82 17.65
N LEU A 652 -23.59 14.38 17.06
CA LEU A 652 -23.01 14.96 15.84
C LEU A 652 -23.89 14.82 14.58
N THR A 653 -24.77 13.82 14.54
CA THR A 653 -25.67 13.55 13.39
C THR A 653 -27.09 14.09 13.55
N ALA A 654 -27.37 14.83 14.63
CA ALA A 654 -28.74 15.22 15.02
C ALA A 654 -29.69 14.00 15.16
N ARG A 655 -29.24 13.00 15.94
CA ARG A 655 -29.99 11.79 16.34
C ARG A 655 -30.40 10.85 15.21
N LYS A 656 -29.77 10.94 14.02
CA LYS A 656 -29.99 10.04 12.87
C LYS A 656 -29.38 8.64 13.04
N ARG A 657 -29.74 7.94 14.11
CA ARG A 657 -29.39 6.54 14.35
C ARG A 657 -30.28 5.63 13.51
N GLY A 658 -29.68 4.76 12.70
CA GLY A 658 -30.41 3.79 11.88
C GLY A 658 -30.87 2.59 12.68
N TYR A 659 -29.93 1.86 13.28
CA TYR A 659 -30.22 0.67 14.09
C TYR A 659 -29.48 0.73 15.44
N PRO A 660 -30.03 0.16 16.54
CA PRO A 660 -29.38 0.17 17.85
C PRO A 660 -27.97 -0.43 17.86
N VAL A 661 -27.18 -0.07 18.87
CA VAL A 661 -25.81 -0.57 19.03
C VAL A 661 -25.81 -2.09 19.27
N GLY A 662 -25.18 -2.84 18.36
CA GLY A 662 -25.00 -4.28 18.50
C GLY A 662 -23.75 -4.61 19.32
N MET A 663 -23.75 -5.75 20.01
CA MET A 663 -22.63 -6.20 20.84
C MET A 663 -22.48 -7.73 20.75
N GLY A 664 -21.24 -8.24 20.74
CA GLY A 664 -20.96 -9.67 20.76
C GLY A 664 -19.54 -10.03 21.20
N ASP A 665 -19.36 -11.24 21.73
CA ASP A 665 -18.09 -11.73 22.27
C ASP A 665 -17.22 -12.41 21.21
N MET A 666 -16.00 -11.90 21.00
CA MET A 666 -14.95 -12.42 20.11
C MET A 666 -14.48 -13.86 20.39
N LYS A 667 -14.84 -14.44 21.54
CA LYS A 667 -14.62 -15.86 21.89
C LYS A 667 -15.91 -16.69 21.86
N GLY A 668 -17.07 -16.03 21.92
CA GLY A 668 -18.40 -16.65 21.95
C GLY A 668 -19.24 -16.24 20.75
N ASP A 669 -20.29 -15.45 21.02
CA ASP A 669 -21.46 -15.27 20.15
C ASP A 669 -21.33 -14.21 19.03
N HIS A 670 -20.18 -13.56 18.87
CA HIS A 670 -20.02 -12.44 17.91
C HIS A 670 -20.50 -12.74 16.48
N GLU A 671 -20.29 -13.95 15.94
CA GLU A 671 -20.79 -14.27 14.60
C GLU A 671 -22.32 -14.35 14.53
N GLU A 672 -22.99 -14.77 15.60
CA GLU A 672 -24.46 -14.82 15.68
C GLU A 672 -25.02 -13.42 15.89
N ARG A 673 -24.54 -12.69 16.91
CA ARG A 673 -24.96 -11.31 17.20
C ARG A 673 -24.72 -10.34 16.05
N LEU A 674 -23.59 -10.47 15.34
CA LEU A 674 -23.33 -9.65 14.15
C LEU A 674 -24.36 -9.95 13.05
N ARG A 675 -24.72 -11.22 12.81
CA ARG A 675 -25.76 -11.58 11.83
C ARG A 675 -27.16 -11.12 12.23
N GLU A 676 -27.50 -11.13 13.52
CA GLU A 676 -28.75 -10.57 14.04
C GLU A 676 -28.82 -9.06 13.80
N TRP A 677 -27.76 -8.33 14.19
CA TRP A 677 -27.65 -6.88 14.01
C TRP A 677 -27.63 -6.46 12.53
N THR A 678 -26.93 -7.23 11.69
CA THR A 678 -26.80 -6.98 10.24
C THR A 678 -28.15 -6.99 9.53
N LYS A 679 -29.06 -7.92 9.87
CA LYS A 679 -30.44 -7.93 9.35
C LYS A 679 -31.22 -6.66 9.69
N GLY A 680 -31.11 -6.19 10.94
CA GLY A 680 -31.78 -4.96 11.36
C GLY A 680 -31.25 -3.71 10.63
N VAL A 681 -29.94 -3.67 10.36
CA VAL A 681 -29.33 -2.63 9.50
C VAL A 681 -29.85 -2.74 8.05
N GLU A 682 -30.02 -3.95 7.52
CA GLU A 682 -30.57 -4.19 6.17
C GLU A 682 -32.05 -3.75 6.06
N GLU A 683 -32.89 -4.07 7.04
CA GLU A 683 -34.29 -3.61 7.12
C GLU A 683 -34.40 -2.08 7.16
N VAL A 684 -33.49 -1.42 7.89
CA VAL A 684 -33.39 0.05 7.94
C VAL A 684 -32.96 0.63 6.59
N ILE A 685 -31.97 0.04 5.92
CA ILE A 685 -31.55 0.51 4.59
C ILE A 685 -32.63 0.26 3.54
N GLU A 686 -33.38 -0.85 3.62
CA GLU A 686 -34.55 -1.10 2.79
C GLU A 686 -35.66 -0.06 3.02
N HIS A 687 -35.93 0.32 4.28
CA HIS A 687 -36.87 1.38 4.58
C HIS A 687 -36.46 2.70 3.92
N VAL A 688 -35.20 3.12 4.12
CA VAL A 688 -34.61 4.33 3.52
C VAL A 688 -34.60 4.29 1.98
N ALA A 689 -34.46 3.10 1.38
CA ALA A 689 -34.56 2.91 -0.06
C ALA A 689 -35.98 3.23 -0.58
N ARG A 690 -37.02 2.92 0.20
CA ARG A 690 -38.44 3.07 -0.17
C ARG A 690 -39.02 4.44 0.17
N THR A 691 -38.63 5.05 1.29
CA THR A 691 -39.23 6.31 1.79
C THR A 691 -38.38 7.56 1.53
N GLY A 692 -37.11 7.38 1.17
CA GLY A 692 -36.14 8.46 0.98
C GLY A 692 -35.43 8.90 2.25
N ASN A 693 -36.07 8.72 3.42
CA ASN A 693 -35.70 9.26 4.73
C ASN A 693 -35.57 8.11 5.77
N LEU A 694 -34.84 8.36 6.86
CA LEU A 694 -34.79 7.48 8.04
C LEU A 694 -36.09 7.56 8.88
N GLY A 695 -36.86 8.64 8.70
CA GLY A 695 -38.10 8.93 9.43
C GLY A 695 -37.87 9.63 10.78
N GLU A 696 -38.93 9.82 11.54
CA GLU A 696 -38.80 9.79 13.00
C GLU A 696 -38.54 8.32 13.39
N GLY A 697 -37.49 8.08 14.18
CA GLY A 697 -36.90 6.75 14.33
C GLY A 697 -37.86 5.68 14.87
N LEU A 698 -37.60 4.42 14.47
CA LEU A 698 -38.36 3.23 14.87
C LEU A 698 -38.76 3.25 16.36
N PRO A 699 -40.08 3.20 16.70
CA PRO A 699 -40.55 3.03 18.07
C PRO A 699 -40.17 1.64 18.60
N GLY A 700 -39.00 1.57 19.24
CA GLY A 700 -38.30 0.31 19.51
C GLY A 700 -36.77 0.41 19.40
N SER A 701 -36.26 1.48 18.79
CA SER A 701 -34.92 1.97 19.11
C SER A 701 -34.91 2.38 20.59
N GLY A 702 -34.42 1.46 21.44
CA GLY A 702 -34.25 1.73 22.87
C GLY A 702 -33.45 3.01 23.05
N ALA A 703 -33.91 3.89 23.94
CA ALA A 703 -33.34 5.22 24.10
C ALA A 703 -31.81 5.14 24.21
N ALA A 704 -31.12 5.89 23.34
CA ALA A 704 -29.78 6.32 23.67
C ALA A 704 -29.88 6.99 25.04
N GLU A 705 -29.12 6.56 26.06
CA GLU A 705 -29.33 7.06 27.42
C GLU A 705 -29.12 8.58 27.48
N GLU A 706 -30.24 9.30 27.45
CA GLU A 706 -30.29 10.75 27.61
C GLU A 706 -29.95 11.10 29.06
N SER A 707 -28.65 11.16 29.31
CA SER A 707 -28.04 11.98 30.35
C SER A 707 -28.04 13.48 29.96
N ASP A 708 -28.75 13.83 28.88
CA ASP A 708 -29.19 15.17 28.54
C ASP A 708 -30.56 15.41 29.21
N VAL A 709 -30.55 15.67 30.52
CA VAL A 709 -31.67 16.40 31.15
C VAL A 709 -31.64 17.80 30.55
N GLU A 710 -32.73 18.23 29.90
CA GLU A 710 -32.73 19.49 29.16
C GLU A 710 -32.54 20.72 30.08
N GLU A 711 -31.36 21.34 30.00
CA GLU A 711 -31.20 22.76 30.34
C GLU A 711 -31.87 23.61 29.25
N ILE A 712 -33.19 23.81 29.37
CA ILE A 712 -33.91 24.86 28.64
C ILE A 712 -34.27 25.99 29.60
N SER A 713 -33.35 26.97 29.63
CA SER A 713 -33.55 28.38 30.00
C SER A 713 -34.29 28.72 31.29
N GLU A 714 -33.52 29.04 32.34
CA GLU A 714 -33.82 30.16 33.23
C GLU A 714 -32.57 31.03 33.36
N ASP A 715 -32.53 32.14 32.61
CA ASP A 715 -31.51 33.20 32.72
C ASP A 715 -32.20 34.57 32.46
N GLU A 716 -33.39 34.74 33.05
CA GLU A 716 -34.11 36.02 33.21
C GLU A 716 -34.28 36.30 34.71
N ASP A 717 -33.25 36.91 35.30
CA ASP A 717 -33.37 37.67 36.55
C ASP A 717 -34.14 38.98 36.27
N ASP A 718 -35.47 38.88 36.25
CA ASP A 718 -36.40 40.01 36.34
C ASP A 718 -37.55 39.61 37.29
N GLY A 719 -37.24 39.62 38.59
CA GLY A 719 -38.12 39.04 39.61
C GLY A 719 -39.37 39.87 39.92
N GLU A 720 -40.56 39.28 39.70
CA GLU A 720 -41.78 39.71 40.38
C GLU A 720 -42.55 38.52 40.99
N VAL A 721 -43.19 38.79 42.13
CA VAL A 721 -43.60 37.82 43.16
C VAL A 721 -44.92 37.11 42.81
N ILE A 722 -45.10 35.83 43.21
CA ILE A 722 -46.33 35.30 43.86
C ILE A 722 -46.09 33.86 44.43
N PHE A 723 -46.98 33.42 45.32
CA PHE A 723 -46.83 32.32 46.29
C PHE A 723 -47.65 31.05 45.97
N GLU A 724 -47.34 29.95 46.68
CA GLU A 724 -48.29 28.90 47.18
C GLU A 724 -48.94 27.92 46.14
N ASP A 725 -49.23 26.64 46.45
CA ASP A 725 -48.80 25.74 47.54
C ASP A 725 -49.08 24.23 47.22
N GLU A 726 -48.65 23.34 48.13
CA GLU A 726 -49.09 21.95 48.42
C GLU A 726 -49.05 20.78 47.38
N GLU A 727 -48.28 19.77 47.81
CA GLU A 727 -48.37 18.30 47.65
C GLU A 727 -49.79 17.70 47.97
N PRO A 728 -50.03 16.36 48.17
CA PRO A 728 -49.44 15.12 47.61
C PRO A 728 -50.46 14.01 47.23
N LYS A 729 -49.95 12.84 46.73
CA LYS A 729 -50.27 11.42 47.14
C LYS A 729 -50.39 10.43 45.94
N LYS A 730 -50.14 9.10 46.05
CA LYS A 730 -49.17 8.26 46.81
C LYS A 730 -49.42 6.75 46.50
N LYS A 731 -48.36 5.90 46.60
CA LYS A 731 -48.40 4.44 46.96
C LYS A 731 -49.00 3.44 45.93
N THR A 732 -48.80 2.09 45.92
CA THR A 732 -48.04 1.03 46.70
C THR A 732 -47.98 -0.30 45.87
N LYS A 733 -47.27 -1.43 46.15
CA LYS A 733 -46.25 -1.90 47.14
C LYS A 733 -45.52 -3.19 46.66
N GLY A 734 -44.18 -3.22 46.70
CA GLY A 734 -43.37 -4.39 47.14
C GLY A 734 -43.17 -5.61 46.23
N SER A 735 -42.48 -6.69 46.66
CA SER A 735 -41.55 -6.87 47.82
C SER A 735 -40.97 -8.29 47.94
N SER A 736 -39.66 -8.43 48.20
CA SER A 736 -38.92 -9.55 48.87
C SER A 736 -37.42 -9.16 48.84
N LEU A 737 -36.64 -9.01 49.92
CA LEU A 737 -36.12 -9.99 50.93
C LEU A 737 -35.15 -11.02 50.31
N ASP A 738 -33.95 -11.30 50.85
CA ASP A 738 -33.44 -11.20 52.24
C ASP A 738 -32.07 -10.47 52.46
N ASP A 739 -31.64 -10.45 53.74
CA ASP A 739 -30.45 -9.93 54.45
C ASP A 739 -29.09 -9.78 53.71
N VAL A 740 -28.17 -8.84 54.03
CA VAL A 740 -27.71 -8.15 55.28
C VAL A 740 -26.62 -8.89 56.06
N GLU A 741 -25.40 -8.33 56.04
CA GLU A 741 -24.40 -8.49 57.12
C GLU A 741 -23.58 -7.18 57.30
N ASP A 742 -23.51 -6.73 58.56
CA ASP A 742 -22.73 -5.64 59.18
C ASP A 742 -22.47 -4.27 58.49
N LEU A 743 -23.20 -3.27 59.01
CA LEU A 743 -22.74 -1.88 59.08
C LEU A 743 -21.62 -1.71 60.12
N GLY A 744 -20.51 -1.09 59.70
CA GLY A 744 -20.16 0.22 60.25
C GLY A 744 -19.04 0.35 61.30
N ARG A 745 -18.18 1.34 61.06
CA ARG A 745 -17.73 2.30 62.08
C ARG A 745 -17.58 3.69 61.46
N MET A 746 -17.84 4.73 62.25
CA MET A 746 -17.98 6.13 61.79
C MET A 746 -16.89 7.05 62.36
N ILE A 747 -16.96 8.33 61.95
CA ILE A 747 -16.51 9.54 62.67
C ILE A 747 -15.04 9.98 62.52
N ARG A 748 -14.88 10.99 61.65
CA ARG A 748 -14.14 12.27 61.79
C ARG A 748 -12.74 12.29 62.43
N LYS A 749 -11.84 13.01 61.74
CA LYS A 749 -11.41 14.34 62.21
C LYS A 749 -10.94 15.24 61.08
N ASP A 750 -11.27 16.53 61.16
CA ASP A 750 -10.58 17.61 60.46
C ASP A 750 -9.33 18.03 61.25
N ASP A 751 -8.34 18.59 60.55
CA ASP A 751 -7.71 19.88 60.89
C ASP A 751 -6.93 20.37 59.65
N GLY A 752 -6.95 21.67 59.38
CA GLY A 752 -6.55 22.23 58.08
C GLY A 752 -5.30 23.11 58.09
N SER A 753 -4.79 23.44 56.90
CA SER A 753 -3.91 24.60 56.68
C SER A 753 -4.13 25.20 55.29
N THR A 754 -4.23 26.53 55.22
CA THR A 754 -4.47 27.27 53.98
C THR A 754 -3.18 27.80 53.39
N VAL A 755 -2.91 27.50 52.12
CA VAL A 755 -1.86 28.14 51.31
C VAL A 755 -2.48 28.66 50.02
N GLN A 756 -2.42 29.98 49.80
CA GLN A 756 -2.90 30.61 48.57
C GLN A 756 -1.96 30.29 47.41
N LYS A 757 -2.50 29.87 46.26
CA LYS A 757 -1.79 29.92 44.98
C LYS A 757 -2.10 31.25 44.27
N ALA A 758 -1.08 31.80 43.62
CA ALA A 758 -1.22 32.94 42.71
C ALA A 758 -2.06 32.54 41.47
N PRO A 759 -2.73 33.50 40.79
CA PRO A 759 -3.61 33.19 39.67
C PRO A 759 -2.83 32.67 38.45
N LEU A 760 -3.13 31.44 38.04
CA LEU A 760 -2.82 30.95 36.70
C LEU A 760 -3.85 31.49 35.71
N ALA A 761 -3.45 31.60 34.43
CA ALA A 761 -4.29 32.17 33.40
C ALA A 761 -5.58 31.36 33.18
N VAL A 762 -6.67 32.04 32.84
CA VAL A 762 -7.96 31.42 32.51
C VAL A 762 -7.81 30.62 31.21
N ASP A 763 -7.87 29.30 31.34
CA ASP A 763 -8.13 28.41 30.21
C ASP A 763 -9.61 28.55 29.81
N PHE A 764 -9.84 28.80 28.52
CA PHE A 764 -11.19 28.95 27.93
C PHE A 764 -11.73 27.63 27.36
N THR A 765 -11.06 26.49 27.59
CA THR A 765 -11.42 25.19 27.03
C THR A 765 -11.84 24.12 28.05
N THR A 766 -11.71 24.37 29.36
CA THR A 766 -12.14 23.45 30.42
C THR A 766 -13.47 23.85 31.08
N TYR A 767 -14.56 23.17 30.71
CA TYR A 767 -15.85 23.26 31.40
C TYR A 767 -15.82 22.50 32.73
N GLY A 768 -16.30 23.13 33.81
CA GLY A 768 -16.24 22.61 35.19
C GLY A 768 -17.32 21.57 35.52
N SER A 769 -17.05 20.69 36.49
CA SER A 769 -17.87 19.49 36.74
C SER A 769 -18.84 19.54 37.92
N SER A 770 -20.09 19.13 37.69
CA SER A 770 -20.97 18.49 38.68
C SER A 770 -22.08 17.73 37.92
N THR A 771 -22.67 16.60 38.38
CA THR A 771 -22.23 15.60 39.39
C THR A 771 -22.64 14.20 38.83
N LYS A 772 -22.99 13.09 39.50
CA LYS A 772 -23.11 12.69 40.92
C LYS A 772 -22.63 11.25 41.21
N LYS A 773 -21.84 10.66 40.30
CA LYS A 773 -21.24 9.29 40.25
C LYS A 773 -22.01 8.22 39.44
N SER A 774 -21.50 7.91 38.25
CA SER A 774 -21.00 6.55 38.00
C SER A 774 -19.56 6.43 38.58
N VAL A 775 -18.98 5.23 38.66
CA VAL A 775 -17.59 5.07 39.13
C VAL A 775 -16.63 5.36 37.95
N PRO A 776 -15.75 6.37 38.04
CA PRO A 776 -14.77 6.59 36.98
C PRO A 776 -13.71 5.49 36.99
N GLN A 777 -13.45 4.88 35.84
CA GLN A 777 -12.16 4.23 35.62
C GLN A 777 -11.06 5.31 35.69
N GLY A 778 -9.98 5.02 36.41
CA GLY A 778 -8.83 5.92 36.47
C GLY A 778 -8.14 6.05 35.10
N PRO A 779 -7.32 7.09 34.90
CA PRO A 779 -6.55 7.25 33.65
C PRO A 779 -5.69 6.00 33.40
N LYS A 780 -5.70 5.51 32.15
CA LYS A 780 -5.04 4.25 31.76
C LYS A 780 -3.51 4.36 31.83
N GLU A 781 -2.81 3.27 32.16
CA GLU A 781 -1.36 3.17 31.97
C GLU A 781 -1.02 3.26 30.46
N MET A 782 -0.07 4.12 30.06
CA MET A 782 0.28 4.31 28.64
C MET A 782 0.83 3.02 27.99
N VAL A 783 1.63 2.24 28.72
CA VAL A 783 2.14 0.92 28.28
C VAL A 783 2.01 -0.08 29.43
N ALA A 784 0.77 -0.54 29.67
CA ALA A 784 0.46 -1.54 30.69
C ALA A 784 1.31 -2.81 30.54
N LYS A 785 1.76 -3.39 31.67
CA LYS A 785 2.76 -4.49 31.69
C LYS A 785 2.33 -5.74 30.91
N GLU A 786 1.03 -6.05 30.89
CA GLU A 786 0.51 -7.19 30.13
C GLU A 786 0.28 -6.91 28.64
N SER A 787 0.39 -5.66 28.19
CA SER A 787 0.09 -5.26 26.81
C SER A 787 1.02 -5.92 25.77
N PRO A 788 0.54 -6.15 24.54
CA PRO A 788 1.39 -6.53 23.41
C PRO A 788 2.53 -5.54 23.18
N THR A 789 2.29 -4.23 23.39
CA THR A 789 3.30 -3.16 23.27
C THR A 789 4.43 -3.31 24.30
N TYR A 790 4.12 -3.56 25.57
CA TYR A 790 5.13 -3.82 26.61
C TYR A 790 6.02 -5.03 26.23
N LYS A 791 5.38 -6.12 25.79
CA LYS A 791 6.04 -7.36 25.38
C LYS A 791 6.91 -7.15 24.13
N ALA A 792 6.44 -6.35 23.16
CA ALA A 792 7.20 -5.97 21.96
C ALA A 792 8.41 -5.06 22.27
N LEU A 793 8.23 -3.99 23.06
CA LEU A 793 9.31 -3.07 23.44
C LEU A 793 10.37 -3.78 24.29
N THR A 794 9.96 -4.63 25.23
CA THR A 794 10.90 -5.44 26.03
C THR A 794 11.73 -6.37 25.13
N LYS A 795 11.11 -7.04 24.15
CA LYS A 795 11.82 -7.85 23.13
C LYS A 795 12.78 -7.02 22.27
N GLN A 796 12.50 -5.74 22.03
CA GLN A 796 13.41 -4.80 21.34
C GLN A 796 14.52 -4.24 22.25
N GLY A 797 14.65 -4.71 23.51
CA GLY A 797 15.74 -4.37 24.43
C GLY A 797 15.55 -3.10 25.26
N TYR A 798 14.37 -2.48 25.21
CA TYR A 798 14.02 -1.37 26.11
C TYR A 798 13.92 -1.88 27.56
N ALA A 799 13.95 -0.97 28.52
CA ALA A 799 13.33 -1.18 29.83
C ALA A 799 12.30 -0.07 30.01
N ILE A 800 11.06 -0.46 30.28
CA ILE A 800 9.97 0.48 30.59
C ILE A 800 10.14 0.94 32.04
N VAL A 801 9.82 2.20 32.30
CA VAL A 801 9.89 2.84 33.61
C VAL A 801 8.56 3.53 33.88
N GLY A 802 7.99 3.28 35.05
CA GLY A 802 6.62 3.70 35.36
C GLY A 802 5.60 3.10 34.38
N SER A 803 4.61 3.91 34.01
CA SER A 803 3.56 3.58 33.05
C SER A 803 3.87 4.07 31.62
N HIS A 804 4.69 5.11 31.46
CA HIS A 804 4.86 5.83 30.18
C HIS A 804 6.28 6.16 29.74
N SER A 805 7.31 5.81 30.53
CA SER A 805 8.71 6.16 30.25
C SER A 805 9.56 4.96 29.85
N GLY A 806 10.77 5.18 29.30
CA GLY A 806 11.65 4.07 28.98
C GLY A 806 13.10 4.43 28.65
N VAL A 807 14.01 3.47 28.87
CA VAL A 807 15.46 3.62 28.67
C VAL A 807 16.05 2.44 27.88
N LYS A 808 17.05 2.72 27.05
CA LYS A 808 17.74 1.74 26.20
C LYS A 808 19.25 2.00 26.18
N THR A 809 20.03 0.98 25.85
CA THR A 809 21.48 1.15 25.61
C THR A 809 21.70 1.45 24.14
N CYS A 810 22.20 2.64 23.84
CA CYS A 810 22.49 3.05 22.47
C CYS A 810 23.46 2.08 21.79
N ARG A 811 23.28 1.86 20.48
CA ARG A 811 24.19 1.04 19.65
C ARG A 811 25.65 1.48 19.81
N TRP A 812 25.88 2.79 19.88
CA TRP A 812 27.22 3.37 19.97
C TRP A 812 27.86 3.24 21.35
N THR A 813 27.09 3.21 22.44
CA THR A 813 27.59 2.88 23.79
C THR A 813 28.30 1.52 23.80
N LYS A 814 27.72 0.51 23.12
CA LYS A 814 28.33 -0.83 22.95
C LYS A 814 29.53 -0.85 22.01
N SER A 815 29.82 0.23 21.28
CA SER A 815 31.01 0.34 20.41
C SER A 815 32.12 1.12 21.13
N ALA A 816 31.79 2.28 21.73
CA ALA A 816 32.69 3.09 22.52
C ALA A 816 33.29 2.35 23.72
N LEU A 817 32.47 1.55 24.45
CA LEU A 817 32.94 0.69 25.54
C LEU A 817 34.00 -0.33 25.11
N ARG A 818 34.05 -0.70 23.82
CA ARG A 818 35.00 -1.67 23.26
C ARG A 818 36.17 -1.04 22.49
N GLY A 819 36.33 0.28 22.56
CA GLY A 819 37.32 0.99 21.73
C GLY A 819 37.05 0.91 20.23
N ARG A 820 35.77 0.80 19.82
CA ARG A 820 35.33 0.60 18.42
C ARG A 820 34.52 1.77 17.88
N GLY A 821 34.90 2.98 18.26
CA GLY A 821 34.32 4.24 17.80
C GLY A 821 33.12 4.71 18.63
N SER A 822 33.04 6.01 18.83
CA SER A 822 31.86 6.72 19.37
C SER A 822 30.88 7.11 18.26
N CYS A 823 29.69 7.61 18.62
CA CYS A 823 28.75 8.19 17.64
C CYS A 823 29.23 9.55 17.13
N TYR A 824 28.63 10.03 16.03
CA TYR A 824 28.96 11.33 15.41
C TYR A 824 28.91 12.53 16.38
N LYS A 825 28.11 12.46 17.45
CA LYS A 825 28.04 13.53 18.45
C LYS A 825 29.31 13.67 19.30
N PHE A 826 30.21 12.68 19.26
CA PHE A 826 31.56 12.83 19.80
C PHE A 826 32.37 13.78 18.93
N SER A 827 32.44 13.52 17.62
CA SER A 827 33.12 14.38 16.63
C SER A 827 32.53 15.79 16.59
N PHE A 828 31.20 15.92 16.69
CA PHE A 828 30.53 17.23 16.59
C PHE A 828 30.57 18.04 17.89
N TYR A 829 30.36 17.41 19.06
CA TYR A 829 30.08 18.12 20.32
C TYR A 829 30.83 17.56 21.55
N GLY A 830 31.71 16.57 21.39
CA GLY A 830 32.46 15.94 22.48
C GLY A 830 31.69 14.90 23.31
N ILE A 831 30.48 14.47 22.89
CA ILE A 831 29.67 13.50 23.66
C ILE A 831 30.32 12.10 23.66
N LYS A 832 31.00 11.75 24.76
CA LYS A 832 31.51 10.38 25.01
C LYS A 832 30.33 9.41 25.03
N SER A 833 30.22 8.53 24.03
CA SER A 833 29.01 7.73 23.79
C SER A 833 28.77 6.62 24.82
N HIS A 834 29.77 6.28 25.64
CA HIS A 834 29.62 5.38 26.79
C HIS A 834 29.19 6.08 28.08
N LEU A 835 29.15 7.42 28.11
CA LEU A 835 28.65 8.23 29.22
C LEU A 835 27.23 8.77 28.98
N CYS A 836 26.58 8.28 27.93
CA CYS A 836 25.29 8.76 27.45
C CYS A 836 24.16 7.79 27.81
N MET A 837 23.21 8.25 28.62
CA MET A 837 21.92 7.59 28.81
C MET A 837 20.98 7.97 27.67
N GLU A 838 20.37 6.98 27.00
CA GLU A 838 19.40 7.17 25.92
C GLU A 838 18.02 6.77 26.43
N THR A 839 17.12 7.75 26.57
CA THR A 839 15.87 7.61 27.32
C THR A 839 14.74 8.46 26.73
N THR A 840 13.53 8.27 27.23
CA THR A 840 12.39 9.19 27.03
C THR A 840 11.49 9.20 28.26
N PRO A 841 10.92 10.36 28.63
CA PRO A 841 9.83 10.46 29.59
C PRO A 841 8.44 10.26 28.93
N SER A 842 8.37 10.05 27.62
CA SER A 842 7.11 9.78 26.89
C SER A 842 7.32 8.72 25.82
N LEU A 843 6.55 7.62 25.87
CA LEU A 843 6.50 6.59 24.83
C LEU A 843 5.54 6.96 23.68
N SER A 844 4.67 7.95 23.88
CA SER A 844 3.67 8.46 22.94
C SER A 844 4.22 9.60 22.07
N CYS A 845 3.58 9.87 20.93
CA CYS A 845 4.04 10.80 19.90
C CYS A 845 2.88 11.29 19.03
N SER A 846 2.90 12.57 18.63
CA SER A 846 1.87 13.17 17.77
C SER A 846 2.14 13.01 16.26
N ASN A 847 3.25 12.36 15.86
CA ASN A 847 3.58 12.03 14.46
C ASN A 847 3.69 10.50 14.25
N LYS A 848 3.19 10.00 13.12
CA LYS A 848 3.26 8.60 12.65
C LYS A 848 4.30 8.44 11.51
N CYS A 849 5.50 9.03 11.63
CA CYS A 849 6.45 9.16 10.51
C CYS A 849 6.82 7.82 9.83
N VAL A 850 6.92 7.80 8.50
CA VAL A 850 7.18 6.56 7.72
C VAL A 850 8.49 5.87 8.08
N PHE A 851 9.55 6.65 8.36
CA PHE A 851 10.87 6.15 8.76
C PHE A 851 10.97 5.78 10.25
N CYS A 852 9.91 6.03 11.03
CA CYS A 852 9.87 5.76 12.45
C CYS A 852 9.66 4.26 12.70
N TRP A 853 10.59 3.59 13.38
CA TRP A 853 10.55 2.14 13.65
C TRP A 853 9.32 1.66 14.46
N ARG A 854 8.50 2.60 14.96
CA ARG A 854 7.37 2.43 15.89
C ARG A 854 6.05 2.08 15.19
N HIS A 855 6.03 2.10 13.85
CA HIS A 855 4.82 2.06 13.02
C HIS A 855 3.90 0.89 13.42
N GLY A 856 2.75 1.21 14.04
CA GLY A 856 1.75 0.24 14.54
C GLY A 856 1.97 -0.35 15.94
N THR A 857 3.05 -0.01 16.67
CA THR A 857 3.34 -0.63 18.00
C THR A 857 3.32 0.30 19.20
N ASN A 858 3.55 1.60 19.01
CA ASN A 858 3.57 2.59 20.10
C ASN A 858 2.22 3.33 20.22
N PRO A 859 1.87 3.81 21.42
CA PRO A 859 0.80 4.78 21.59
C PRO A 859 1.11 6.09 20.85
N VAL A 860 0.06 6.82 20.50
CA VAL A 860 0.11 8.12 19.82
C VAL A 860 -1.02 9.00 20.35
N GLY A 861 -0.85 10.32 20.29
CA GLY A 861 -1.89 11.26 20.76
C GLY A 861 -1.51 12.73 20.57
N THR A 862 -2.51 13.59 20.68
CA THR A 862 -2.44 15.06 20.61
C THR A 862 -2.46 15.69 22.00
N THR A 863 -3.08 15.01 22.97
CA THR A 863 -3.29 15.39 24.38
C THR A 863 -2.65 14.36 25.33
N TRP A 864 -2.40 14.74 26.59
CA TRP A 864 -1.94 13.78 27.61
C TRP A 864 -3.13 13.19 28.39
N ARG A 865 -3.52 11.96 28.05
CA ARG A 865 -4.67 11.25 28.64
C ARG A 865 -4.34 10.05 29.55
N TRP A 866 -3.06 9.81 29.81
CA TRP A 866 -2.57 8.66 30.60
C TRP A 866 -2.22 9.07 32.04
N VAL A 867 -1.97 8.08 32.91
CA VAL A 867 -1.28 8.30 34.19
C VAL A 867 -0.04 9.16 33.96
N VAL A 868 0.16 10.21 34.77
CA VAL A 868 1.41 10.99 34.79
C VAL A 868 2.28 10.44 35.91
N ASP A 869 3.36 9.73 35.57
CA ASP A 869 4.36 9.27 36.54
C ASP A 869 5.13 10.51 37.07
N PRO A 870 5.45 10.60 38.39
CA PRO A 870 6.27 11.68 38.93
C PRO A 870 7.70 11.71 38.33
N PRO A 871 8.29 12.90 38.10
CA PRO A 871 9.59 13.01 37.45
C PRO A 871 10.72 12.32 38.21
N GLU A 872 10.64 12.20 39.55
CA GLU A 872 11.59 11.48 40.40
C GLU A 872 11.58 9.97 40.09
N LEU A 873 10.38 9.38 39.98
CA LEU A 873 10.19 7.95 39.70
C LEU A 873 10.79 7.60 38.33
N ILE A 874 10.57 8.47 37.35
CA ILE A 874 11.19 8.35 36.02
C ILE A 874 12.70 8.45 36.15
N PHE A 875 13.22 9.49 36.81
CA PHE A 875 14.65 9.79 36.91
C PHE A 875 15.45 8.66 37.59
N GLU A 876 15.02 8.20 38.76
CA GLU A 876 15.62 7.06 39.44
C GLU A 876 15.48 5.78 38.60
N GLY A 877 14.30 5.54 38.04
CA GLY A 877 14.00 4.35 37.25
C GLY A 877 14.86 4.23 35.99
N VAL A 878 15.06 5.32 35.24
CA VAL A 878 15.90 5.32 34.03
C VAL A 878 17.38 5.18 34.38
N LYS A 879 17.87 5.84 35.44
CA LYS A 879 19.24 5.68 35.94
C LYS A 879 19.51 4.25 36.39
N LYS A 880 18.64 3.68 37.22
CA LYS A 880 18.73 2.30 37.73
C LYS A 880 18.78 1.27 36.60
N ASN A 881 17.87 1.38 35.62
CA ASN A 881 17.85 0.51 34.45
C ASN A 881 19.04 0.74 33.50
N HIS A 882 19.52 1.99 33.34
CA HIS A 882 20.73 2.28 32.57
C HIS A 882 21.95 1.59 33.20
N TYR A 883 22.21 1.80 34.49
CA TYR A 883 23.33 1.18 35.19
C TYR A 883 23.23 -0.35 35.23
N GLN A 884 22.03 -0.93 35.32
CA GLN A 884 21.85 -2.38 35.15
C GLN A 884 22.26 -2.85 33.75
N LYS A 885 21.79 -2.19 32.68
CA LYS A 885 22.16 -2.53 31.30
C LYS A 885 23.66 -2.32 31.01
N ILE A 886 24.32 -1.34 31.63
CA ILE A 886 25.79 -1.18 31.56
C ILE A 886 26.49 -2.32 32.32
N LYS A 887 26.06 -2.67 33.55
CA LYS A 887 26.64 -3.79 34.32
C LYS A 887 26.59 -5.13 33.57
N MET A 888 25.55 -5.38 32.77
CA MET A 888 25.44 -6.56 31.89
C MET A 888 26.54 -6.64 30.81
N LEU A 889 27.23 -5.55 30.49
CA LEU A 889 28.32 -5.52 29.50
C LEU A 889 29.70 -5.86 30.08
N ARG A 890 29.82 -6.03 31.40
CA ARG A 890 31.12 -6.23 32.11
C ARG A 890 31.93 -7.44 31.63
N GLY A 891 31.27 -8.46 31.07
CA GLY A 891 31.89 -9.67 30.52
C GLY A 891 31.96 -9.72 28.99
N MET A 892 31.63 -8.63 28.27
CA MET A 892 31.62 -8.65 26.80
C MET A 892 33.04 -8.58 26.22
N PRO A 893 33.41 -9.45 25.26
CA PRO A 893 34.74 -9.44 24.66
C PRO A 893 35.14 -8.07 24.07
N GLY A 894 36.33 -7.62 24.45
CA GLY A 894 36.95 -6.37 24.00
C GLY A 894 36.51 -5.10 24.76
N VAL A 895 35.73 -5.19 25.85
CA VAL A 895 35.40 -4.01 26.66
C VAL A 895 36.65 -3.47 27.38
N ARG A 896 36.95 -2.17 27.21
CA ARG A 896 38.07 -1.48 27.86
C ARG A 896 37.69 -1.15 29.30
N ALA A 897 38.50 -1.61 30.27
CA ALA A 897 38.20 -1.49 31.69
C ALA A 897 38.03 -0.04 32.16
N GLU A 898 38.86 0.87 31.63
CA GLU A 898 38.77 2.32 31.86
C GLU A 898 37.41 2.90 31.44
N ARG A 899 36.95 2.62 30.22
CA ARG A 899 35.68 3.13 29.69
C ARG A 899 34.47 2.47 30.36
N PHE A 900 34.62 1.24 30.88
CA PHE A 900 33.61 0.61 31.73
C PHE A 900 33.51 1.27 33.11
N ALA A 901 34.63 1.70 33.69
CA ALA A 901 34.63 2.48 34.93
C ALA A 901 34.03 3.88 34.72
N GLU A 902 34.45 4.59 33.67
CA GLU A 902 33.84 5.87 33.27
C GLU A 902 32.31 5.72 33.07
N ALA A 903 31.84 4.66 32.40
CA ALA A 903 30.42 4.41 32.13
C ALA A 903 29.54 4.08 33.37
N MET A 904 30.12 3.98 34.57
CA MET A 904 29.35 3.97 35.83
C MET A 904 28.98 5.37 36.32
N GLN A 905 29.37 6.42 35.60
CA GLN A 905 28.92 7.80 35.84
C GLN A 905 28.28 8.37 34.55
N ILE A 906 26.96 8.55 34.56
CA ILE A 906 26.26 9.24 33.46
C ILE A 906 26.71 10.71 33.42
N ARG A 907 27.05 11.22 32.23
CA ARG A 907 27.40 12.65 32.00
C ARG A 907 26.50 13.32 30.96
N HIS A 908 25.82 12.53 30.13
CA HIS A 908 24.94 13.00 29.06
C HIS A 908 23.61 12.23 29.07
N CYS A 909 22.51 12.92 28.79
CA CYS A 909 21.18 12.35 28.66
C CYS A 909 20.58 12.75 27.30
N ALA A 910 20.42 11.76 26.43
CA ALA A 910 19.75 11.89 25.14
C ALA A 910 18.26 11.59 25.33
N LEU A 911 17.46 12.66 25.40
CA LEU A 911 16.00 12.63 25.36
C LEU A 911 15.61 12.54 23.88
N SER A 912 15.78 11.35 23.33
CA SER A 912 15.65 11.08 21.90
C SER A 912 15.39 9.60 21.57
N LEU A 913 15.03 8.79 22.57
CA LEU A 913 14.93 7.34 22.39
C LEU A 913 13.74 6.96 21.51
N VAL A 914 12.53 7.35 21.91
CA VAL A 914 11.25 6.97 21.32
C VAL A 914 10.17 7.94 21.88
N GLY A 915 8.96 7.92 21.32
CA GLY A 915 7.93 8.93 21.61
C GLY A 915 8.32 10.35 21.20
N GLU A 916 7.74 11.34 21.87
CA GLU A 916 8.02 12.78 21.80
C GLU A 916 8.28 13.30 23.23
N PRO A 917 9.54 13.54 23.63
CA PRO A 917 9.90 13.91 24.99
C PRO A 917 9.28 15.21 25.51
N ILE A 918 9.02 16.20 24.64
CA ILE A 918 8.50 17.50 25.09
C ILE A 918 7.02 17.47 25.49
N PHE A 919 6.34 16.36 25.17
CA PHE A 919 4.93 16.11 25.47
C PHE A 919 4.68 15.75 26.94
N TYR A 920 5.72 15.34 27.69
CA TYR A 920 5.60 15.02 29.12
C TYR A 920 5.38 16.30 29.96
N PRO A 921 4.30 16.41 30.76
CA PRO A 921 3.96 17.64 31.47
C PRO A 921 5.09 18.21 32.35
N TYR A 922 5.81 17.35 33.08
CA TYR A 922 6.88 17.77 34.00
C TYR A 922 8.28 17.74 33.34
N ILE A 923 8.39 17.90 32.01
CA ILE A 923 9.67 17.88 31.28
C ILE A 923 10.68 18.88 31.82
N ASN A 924 10.24 20.08 32.22
CA ASN A 924 11.10 21.11 32.82
C ASN A 924 11.68 20.70 34.19
N GLU A 925 10.93 19.94 35.00
CA GLU A 925 11.39 19.45 36.31
C GLU A 925 12.36 18.28 36.14
N PHE A 926 12.04 17.36 35.22
CA PHE A 926 12.92 16.26 34.84
C PHE A 926 14.27 16.75 34.25
N LEU A 927 14.24 17.84 33.47
CA LEU A 927 15.46 18.54 33.02
C LEU A 927 16.25 19.15 34.19
N GLY A 928 15.56 19.77 35.16
CA GLY A 928 16.16 20.26 36.39
C GLY A 928 16.88 19.16 37.20
N MET A 929 16.27 17.97 37.35
CA MET A 929 16.89 16.83 38.03
C MET A 929 18.16 16.34 37.31
N LEU A 930 18.14 16.29 35.97
CA LEU A 930 19.35 15.98 35.18
C LEU A 930 20.46 17.01 35.43
N HIS A 931 20.13 18.30 35.43
CA HIS A 931 21.09 19.37 35.64
C HIS A 931 21.62 19.43 37.09
N ALA A 932 20.81 19.10 38.09
CA ALA A 932 21.23 19.00 39.49
C ALA A 932 22.32 17.94 39.72
N GLU A 933 22.29 16.82 38.99
CA GLU A 933 23.39 15.83 38.97
C GLU A 933 24.50 16.17 37.95
N ARG A 934 24.48 17.38 37.38
CA ARG A 934 25.38 17.84 36.30
C ARG A 934 25.41 16.86 35.11
N ILE A 935 24.25 16.32 34.72
CA ILE A 935 24.04 15.49 33.53
C ILE A 935 23.50 16.37 32.40
N SER A 936 24.26 16.51 31.31
CA SER A 936 23.91 17.40 30.19
C SER A 936 22.72 16.87 29.37
N SER A 937 21.81 17.75 28.97
CA SER A 937 20.53 17.37 28.34
C SER A 937 20.49 17.67 26.84
N PHE A 938 20.08 16.67 26.07
CA PHE A 938 19.93 16.73 24.62
C PHE A 938 18.50 16.36 24.24
N LEU A 939 17.62 17.36 24.17
CA LEU A 939 16.20 17.17 23.87
C LEU A 939 15.95 17.22 22.37
N VAL A 940 15.13 16.30 21.87
CA VAL A 940 14.76 16.19 20.45
C VAL A 940 13.25 16.21 20.32
N CYS A 941 12.71 17.10 19.50
CA CYS A 941 11.27 17.24 19.26
C CYS A 941 10.89 17.32 17.77
N ASN A 942 9.61 17.04 17.46
CA ASN A 942 8.98 16.99 16.14
C ASN A 942 8.27 18.27 15.67
N ALA A 943 8.46 19.39 16.39
CA ALA A 943 7.82 20.69 16.11
C ALA A 943 6.28 20.71 16.12
N GLN A 944 5.59 19.81 16.86
CA GLN A 944 4.12 19.86 17.02
C GLN A 944 3.62 20.57 18.28
N HIS A 945 4.51 20.87 19.23
CA HIS A 945 4.14 21.37 20.57
C HIS A 945 4.71 22.78 20.83
N PRO A 946 4.21 23.84 20.15
CA PRO A 946 4.78 25.18 20.28
C PRO A 946 4.61 25.78 21.68
N GLU A 947 3.53 25.47 22.40
CA GLU A 947 3.33 25.93 23.79
C GLU A 947 4.43 25.38 24.72
N GLN A 948 4.64 24.06 24.70
CA GLN A 948 5.64 23.37 25.50
C GLN A 948 7.06 23.75 25.05
N LEU A 949 7.27 23.97 23.75
CA LEU A 949 8.54 24.46 23.20
C LEU A 949 8.83 25.89 23.68
N ALA A 950 7.85 26.80 23.71
CA ALA A 950 8.03 28.14 24.25
C ALA A 950 8.34 28.12 25.76
N ALA A 951 7.59 27.32 26.53
CA ALA A 951 7.74 27.14 27.97
C ALA A 951 8.99 26.33 28.40
N LEU A 952 9.76 25.80 27.45
CA LEU A 952 10.96 25.00 27.74
C LEU A 952 12.07 25.86 28.37
N LYS A 953 12.48 25.48 29.59
CA LYS A 953 13.63 26.02 30.34
C LYS A 953 14.96 25.55 29.74
N ALA A 954 16.09 25.91 30.37
CA ALA A 954 17.44 25.57 29.94
C ALA A 954 17.60 24.11 29.48
N VAL A 955 18.23 23.91 28.32
CA VAL A 955 18.63 22.61 27.75
C VAL A 955 20.01 22.77 27.14
N THR A 956 20.93 21.83 27.40
CA THR A 956 22.33 21.96 26.94
C THR A 956 22.44 22.06 25.43
N GLN A 957 21.64 21.28 24.69
CA GLN A 957 21.40 21.45 23.26
C GLN A 957 20.00 20.97 22.84
N LEU A 958 19.23 21.84 22.19
CA LEU A 958 17.86 21.61 21.74
C LEU A 958 17.85 21.26 20.25
N TYR A 959 17.19 20.16 19.88
CA TYR A 959 17.03 19.73 18.50
C TYR A 959 15.57 19.76 18.05
N VAL A 960 15.36 20.21 16.82
CA VAL A 960 14.12 20.02 16.07
C VAL A 960 14.41 19.07 14.90
N SER A 961 13.58 18.05 14.72
CA SER A 961 13.58 17.19 13.53
C SER A 961 12.86 17.91 12.39
N ILE A 962 13.52 18.05 11.25
CA ILE A 962 13.03 18.79 10.07
C ILE A 962 13.17 17.84 8.88
N ASP A 963 12.21 16.93 8.75
CA ASP A 963 12.34 15.75 7.89
C ASP A 963 11.67 15.91 6.51
N ALA A 964 11.04 17.06 6.24
CA ALA A 964 10.49 17.50 4.95
C ALA A 964 10.58 19.03 4.80
N ALA A 965 10.62 19.54 3.56
CA ALA A 965 10.72 20.98 3.29
C ALA A 965 9.38 21.73 3.08
N ASP A 966 8.25 21.02 2.91
CA ASP A 966 6.94 21.60 2.58
C ASP A 966 5.76 20.88 3.27
N LYS A 967 4.55 21.46 3.22
CA LYS A 967 3.34 20.95 3.92
C LYS A 967 2.87 19.58 3.42
N GLU A 968 2.97 19.30 2.12
CA GLU A 968 2.53 18.04 1.52
C GLU A 968 3.55 16.93 1.78
N SER A 969 4.85 17.22 1.61
CA SER A 969 5.92 16.31 1.97
C SER A 969 5.94 16.00 3.47
N LEU A 970 5.65 16.98 4.35
CA LEU A 970 5.52 16.73 5.78
C LEU A 970 4.31 15.85 6.12
N ARG A 971 3.14 16.07 5.48
CA ARG A 971 1.96 15.19 5.65
C ARG A 971 2.26 13.76 5.17
N ARG A 972 2.97 13.61 4.04
CA ARG A 972 3.38 12.33 3.42
C ARG A 972 4.40 11.55 4.26
N ILE A 973 5.44 12.23 4.75
CA ILE A 973 6.60 11.64 5.43
C ILE A 973 6.33 11.48 6.93
N ASP A 974 5.85 12.53 7.60
CA ASP A 974 5.77 12.57 9.07
C ASP A 974 4.40 12.17 9.62
N ARG A 975 3.34 12.26 8.81
CA ARG A 975 1.97 11.86 9.17
C ARG A 975 1.55 12.37 10.57
N PRO A 976 1.56 13.70 10.79
CA PRO A 976 1.16 14.31 12.05
C PRO A 976 -0.34 14.10 12.35
N LEU A 977 -0.71 14.11 13.63
CA LEU A 977 -2.08 13.96 14.11
C LEU A 977 -2.79 15.28 14.39
N HIS A 978 -2.06 16.40 14.50
CA HIS A 978 -2.67 17.71 14.66
C HIS A 978 -3.19 18.23 13.32
N ARG A 979 -4.42 18.76 13.30
CA ARG A 979 -5.05 19.37 12.12
C ARG A 979 -4.24 20.57 11.61
N ASP A 980 -3.75 21.37 12.54
CA ASP A 980 -2.92 22.57 12.39
C ASP A 980 -1.40 22.26 12.39
N PHE A 981 -1.00 21.05 11.98
CA PHE A 981 0.38 20.56 12.08
C PHE A 981 1.45 21.48 11.44
N TRP A 982 1.12 22.12 10.32
CA TRP A 982 2.06 22.97 9.59
C TRP A 982 2.16 24.35 10.23
N GLU A 983 1.05 24.85 10.73
CA GLU A 983 0.93 26.11 11.43
C GLU A 983 1.67 26.03 12.78
N ARG A 984 1.54 24.89 13.49
CA ARG A 984 2.36 24.49 14.65
C ARG A 984 3.84 24.38 14.32
N PHE A 985 4.18 23.70 13.22
CA PHE A 985 5.56 23.49 12.76
C PHE A 985 6.28 24.82 12.52
N ASN A 986 5.68 25.72 11.72
CA ASN A 986 6.24 27.05 11.46
C ASN A 986 6.44 27.86 12.75
N ARG A 987 5.43 27.90 13.62
CA ARG A 987 5.52 28.59 14.92
C ARG A 987 6.62 28.00 15.82
N CYS A 988 6.90 26.70 15.74
CA CYS A 988 8.04 26.10 16.43
C CYS A 988 9.40 26.56 15.85
N LEU A 989 9.49 26.83 14.54
CA LEU A 989 10.72 27.39 13.94
C LEU A 989 10.94 28.83 14.42
N ASP A 990 9.88 29.63 14.50
CA ASP A 990 9.93 31.00 15.00
C ASP A 990 10.34 31.05 16.48
N ILE A 991 9.78 30.17 17.32
CA ILE A 991 10.21 29.99 18.72
C ILE A 991 11.70 29.56 18.81
N LEU A 992 12.18 28.73 17.87
CA LEU A 992 13.59 28.34 17.81
C LEU A 992 14.51 29.51 17.41
N ARG A 993 14.03 30.40 16.51
CA ARG A 993 14.70 31.64 16.08
C ARG A 993 14.88 32.63 17.23
N GLU A 994 13.98 32.62 18.21
CA GLU A 994 14.11 33.35 19.47
C GLU A 994 15.04 32.61 20.45
N LYS A 995 14.80 31.32 20.71
CA LYS A 995 15.59 30.55 21.69
C LYS A 995 17.07 30.36 21.31
N ARG A 996 17.49 30.56 20.05
CA ARG A 996 18.91 30.49 19.61
C ARG A 996 19.87 31.46 20.32
N PHE A 997 19.35 32.39 21.12
CA PHE A 997 20.13 33.32 21.96
C PHE A 997 20.35 32.82 23.39
N ARG A 998 19.59 31.80 23.85
CA ARG A 998 19.73 31.18 25.18
C ARG A 998 20.13 29.71 25.09
N HIS A 999 19.50 28.98 24.17
CA HIS A 999 19.77 27.56 23.95
C HIS A 999 20.60 27.36 22.69
N ARG A 1000 21.49 26.38 22.72
CA ARG A 1000 22.20 25.91 21.54
C ARG A 1000 21.22 25.09 20.68
N THR A 1001 20.79 25.66 19.55
CA THR A 1001 19.70 25.11 18.72
C THR A 1001 20.21 24.35 17.49
N VAL A 1002 19.55 23.25 17.15
CA VAL A 1002 19.96 22.36 16.04
C VAL A 1002 18.75 21.94 15.22
N PHE A 1003 18.82 22.13 13.90
CA PHE A 1003 17.96 21.38 12.98
C PHE A 1003 18.62 20.05 12.64
N ARG A 1004 17.83 18.97 12.59
CA ARG A 1004 18.29 17.69 12.05
C ARG A 1004 17.44 17.31 10.85
N LEU A 1005 18.09 17.14 9.70
CA LEU A 1005 17.46 16.70 8.45
C LEU A 1005 17.72 15.20 8.26
N THR A 1006 16.69 14.36 8.27
CA THR A 1006 16.83 12.94 7.93
C THR A 1006 16.61 12.73 6.43
N LEU A 1007 17.70 12.56 5.69
CA LEU A 1007 17.65 12.36 4.25
C LEU A 1007 17.20 10.94 3.89
N VAL A 1008 16.14 10.87 3.11
CA VAL A 1008 15.48 9.67 2.59
C VAL A 1008 15.50 9.73 1.06
N LYS A 1009 16.30 8.88 0.42
CA LYS A 1009 16.44 8.86 -1.03
C LYS A 1009 15.12 8.49 -1.71
N GLY A 1010 14.78 9.22 -2.77
CA GLY A 1010 13.48 9.13 -3.45
C GLY A 1010 12.32 9.80 -2.72
N PHE A 1011 12.57 10.47 -1.57
CA PHE A 1011 11.55 11.24 -0.85
C PHE A 1011 11.90 12.73 -0.76
N ASN A 1012 13.09 13.10 -0.26
CA ASN A 1012 13.47 14.48 0.08
C ASN A 1012 14.89 14.92 -0.34
N VAL A 1013 15.53 14.21 -1.27
CA VAL A 1013 16.97 14.41 -1.62
C VAL A 1013 17.19 15.21 -2.91
N GLU A 1014 16.37 15.00 -3.95
CA GLU A 1014 16.77 15.38 -5.32
C GLU A 1014 16.36 16.82 -5.71
N GLU A 1015 15.35 17.42 -5.06
CA GLU A 1015 14.87 18.80 -5.37
C GLU A 1015 14.67 19.71 -4.14
N GLU A 1016 14.64 19.19 -2.90
CA GLU A 1016 14.20 19.95 -1.71
C GLU A 1016 15.24 20.93 -1.09
N ALA A 1017 16.49 20.98 -1.57
CA ALA A 1017 17.56 21.76 -0.92
C ALA A 1017 17.26 23.28 -0.80
N GLU A 1018 16.50 23.85 -1.73
CA GLU A 1018 16.02 25.25 -1.65
C GLU A 1018 14.92 25.43 -0.58
N GLY A 1019 14.06 24.43 -0.40
CA GLY A 1019 13.02 24.43 0.63
C GLY A 1019 13.64 24.36 2.03
N TYR A 1020 14.56 23.42 2.26
CA TYR A 1020 15.33 23.35 3.51
C TYR A 1020 16.12 24.64 3.79
N ALA A 1021 16.66 25.30 2.76
CA ALA A 1021 17.33 26.60 2.93
C ALA A 1021 16.37 27.70 3.43
N LYS A 1022 15.10 27.71 3.01
CA LYS A 1022 14.06 28.63 3.54
C LYS A 1022 13.68 28.32 4.98
N LEU A 1023 13.60 27.05 5.37
CA LEU A 1023 13.35 26.67 6.77
C LEU A 1023 14.51 27.12 7.67
N VAL A 1024 15.77 27.00 7.21
CA VAL A 1024 16.95 27.52 7.92
C VAL A 1024 16.94 29.05 8.00
N GLU A 1025 16.52 29.75 6.94
CA GLU A 1025 16.32 31.21 6.91
C GLU A 1025 15.28 31.69 7.95
N GLN A 1026 14.25 30.89 8.20
CA GLN A 1026 13.24 31.14 9.23
C GLN A 1026 13.74 30.81 10.65
N GLY A 1027 14.22 29.59 10.90
CA GLY A 1027 14.59 29.15 12.24
C GLY A 1027 15.95 29.66 12.75
N LEU A 1028 16.87 30.02 11.86
CA LEU A 1028 18.26 30.42 12.15
C LEU A 1028 18.93 29.58 13.27
N PRO A 1029 18.92 28.23 13.19
CA PRO A 1029 19.49 27.37 14.22
C PRO A 1029 21.00 27.60 14.34
N CYS A 1030 21.59 27.31 15.50
CA CYS A 1030 23.05 27.36 15.66
C CYS A 1030 23.77 26.36 14.74
N PHE A 1031 23.15 25.20 14.50
CA PHE A 1031 23.70 24.11 13.68
C PHE A 1031 22.62 23.42 12.83
N VAL A 1032 23.06 22.80 11.72
CA VAL A 1032 22.25 21.91 10.90
C VAL A 1032 22.97 20.56 10.75
N GLU A 1033 22.40 19.50 11.34
CA GLU A 1033 22.82 18.12 11.13
C GLU A 1033 22.11 17.56 9.91
N VAL A 1034 22.86 17.23 8.86
CA VAL A 1034 22.32 16.53 7.68
C VAL A 1034 22.75 15.07 7.74
N LYS A 1035 21.78 14.14 7.75
CA LYS A 1035 22.04 12.74 8.08
C LYS A 1035 21.22 11.77 7.24
N GLY A 1036 21.88 10.77 6.67
CA GLY A 1036 21.19 9.68 5.96
C GLY A 1036 20.29 8.83 6.87
N VAL A 1037 19.09 8.51 6.41
CA VAL A 1037 18.18 7.56 7.07
C VAL A 1037 18.84 6.19 7.22
N THR A 1038 18.59 5.49 8.32
CA THR A 1038 19.09 4.12 8.54
C THR A 1038 17.91 3.15 8.47
N TYR A 1039 17.84 2.33 7.43
CA TYR A 1039 16.78 1.34 7.27
C TYR A 1039 16.79 0.30 8.41
N CYS A 1040 15.67 0.16 9.11
CA CYS A 1040 15.53 -0.71 10.28
C CYS A 1040 14.98 -2.11 9.97
N GLY A 1041 14.50 -2.36 8.74
CA GLY A 1041 14.08 -3.70 8.30
C GLY A 1041 12.84 -4.28 8.98
N THR A 1042 11.92 -3.46 9.49
CA THR A 1042 10.64 -3.94 10.00
C THR A 1042 9.62 -4.11 8.87
N SER A 1043 8.73 -5.10 8.97
CA SER A 1043 7.66 -5.35 7.99
C SER A 1043 6.75 -4.14 7.77
N THR A 1044 6.52 -3.32 8.80
CA THR A 1044 5.75 -2.08 8.66
C THR A 1044 6.50 -0.98 7.92
N SER A 1045 7.84 -0.96 7.95
CA SER A 1045 8.64 0.01 7.15
C SER A 1045 8.44 -0.23 5.65
N SER A 1046 8.42 -1.50 5.23
CA SER A 1046 8.12 -1.87 3.84
C SER A 1046 6.69 -1.52 3.42
N ASN A 1047 5.69 -1.70 4.31
CA ASN A 1047 4.32 -1.27 4.03
C ASN A 1047 4.20 0.27 3.91
N ALA A 1048 5.02 1.02 4.63
CA ALA A 1048 5.12 2.48 4.51
C ALA A 1048 5.92 2.96 3.28
N GLY A 1049 6.34 2.06 2.39
CA GLY A 1049 7.06 2.38 1.15
C GLY A 1049 8.57 2.58 1.31
N LEU A 1050 9.14 2.28 2.48
CA LEU A 1050 10.58 2.39 2.73
C LEU A 1050 11.31 1.06 2.52
N SER A 1051 12.43 1.13 1.81
CA SER A 1051 13.31 0.01 1.52
C SER A 1051 14.77 0.38 1.76
N MET A 1052 15.67 -0.59 1.59
CA MET A 1052 17.12 -0.36 1.65
C MET A 1052 17.62 0.57 0.54
N SER A 1053 16.90 0.75 -0.58
CA SER A 1053 17.31 1.67 -1.65
C SER A 1053 17.03 3.15 -1.33
N ASN A 1054 16.23 3.41 -0.28
CA ASN A 1054 15.94 4.76 0.22
C ASN A 1054 17.00 5.26 1.22
N VAL A 1055 18.00 4.43 1.56
CA VAL A 1055 19.17 4.84 2.35
C VAL A 1055 20.17 5.52 1.42
N PRO A 1056 20.48 6.82 1.61
CA PRO A 1056 21.49 7.49 0.80
C PRO A 1056 22.90 7.03 1.16
N PHE A 1057 23.78 6.94 0.16
CA PHE A 1057 25.21 6.74 0.35
C PHE A 1057 25.87 8.02 0.89
N TYR A 1058 27.07 7.88 1.48
CA TYR A 1058 27.75 9.02 2.09
C TYR A 1058 27.98 10.19 1.11
N TRP A 1059 28.40 9.89 -0.12
CA TRP A 1059 28.64 10.91 -1.14
C TRP A 1059 27.36 11.65 -1.54
N GLU A 1060 26.20 11.00 -1.53
CA GLU A 1060 24.90 11.65 -1.81
C GLU A 1060 24.55 12.65 -0.69
N VAL A 1061 24.85 12.32 0.56
CA VAL A 1061 24.73 13.26 1.70
C VAL A 1061 25.73 14.41 1.56
N CYS A 1062 26.97 14.14 1.14
CA CYS A 1062 27.96 15.18 0.86
C CYS A 1062 27.52 16.16 -0.23
N ASP A 1063 26.93 15.66 -1.32
CA ASP A 1063 26.52 16.49 -2.45
C ASP A 1063 25.26 17.29 -2.14
N PHE A 1064 24.30 16.72 -1.39
CA PHE A 1064 23.19 17.48 -0.80
C PHE A 1064 23.70 18.60 0.13
N VAL A 1065 24.69 18.33 0.98
CA VAL A 1065 25.25 19.34 1.91
C VAL A 1065 25.95 20.47 1.16
N LYS A 1066 26.73 20.18 0.10
CA LYS A 1066 27.31 21.22 -0.78
C LYS A 1066 26.22 22.05 -1.45
N ALA A 1067 25.13 21.42 -1.90
CA ALA A 1067 24.00 22.12 -2.50
C ALA A 1067 23.28 23.04 -1.49
N LEU A 1068 23.03 22.55 -0.27
CA LEU A 1068 22.44 23.33 0.82
C LEU A 1068 23.35 24.49 1.22
N GLU A 1069 24.64 24.25 1.44
CA GLU A 1069 25.61 25.31 1.78
C GLU A 1069 25.66 26.41 0.71
N LYS A 1070 25.60 26.01 -0.58
CA LYS A 1070 25.50 26.95 -1.71
C LYS A 1070 24.22 27.79 -1.65
N ARG A 1071 23.05 27.19 -1.38
CA ARG A 1071 21.77 27.95 -1.23
C ARG A 1071 21.78 28.88 -0.02
N LEU A 1072 22.37 28.46 1.10
CA LEU A 1072 22.52 29.32 2.29
C LEU A 1072 23.41 30.53 1.97
N LYS A 1073 24.53 30.34 1.26
CA LYS A 1073 25.41 31.42 0.79
C LYS A 1073 24.73 32.34 -0.22
N GLU A 1074 23.95 31.80 -1.16
CA GLU A 1074 23.13 32.57 -2.12
C GLU A 1074 22.06 33.42 -1.43
N LYS A 1075 21.52 32.96 -0.30
CA LYS A 1075 20.61 33.72 0.59
C LYS A 1075 21.33 34.69 1.55
N GLY A 1076 22.66 34.79 1.49
CA GLY A 1076 23.45 35.63 2.40
C GLY A 1076 23.52 35.13 3.86
N LEU A 1077 23.16 33.87 4.10
CA LEU A 1077 23.13 33.28 5.43
C LEU A 1077 24.52 32.76 5.83
N LYS A 1078 25.00 33.23 6.99
CA LYS A 1078 26.33 32.95 7.56
C LYS A 1078 26.44 31.55 8.15
N TYR A 1079 26.51 30.54 7.27
CA TYR A 1079 26.72 29.13 7.57
C TYR A 1079 27.83 28.52 6.70
N GLY A 1080 28.59 27.60 7.29
CA GLY A 1080 29.60 26.81 6.59
C GLY A 1080 29.64 25.37 7.10
N ILE A 1081 30.24 24.47 6.32
CA ILE A 1081 30.46 23.07 6.74
C ILE A 1081 31.58 23.03 7.78
N ALA A 1082 31.30 22.48 8.96
CA ALA A 1082 32.19 22.53 10.12
C ALA A 1082 32.82 21.17 10.48
N ALA A 1083 32.03 20.09 10.43
CA ALA A 1083 32.47 18.76 10.84
C ALA A 1083 31.75 17.65 10.07
N GLU A 1084 32.33 16.45 10.06
CA GLU A 1084 31.69 15.26 9.48
C GLU A 1084 31.85 14.01 10.35
N HIS A 1085 31.09 12.96 10.05
CA HIS A 1085 31.33 11.61 10.55
C HIS A 1085 30.81 10.59 9.54
N ALA A 1086 31.67 10.22 8.59
CA ALA A 1086 31.32 9.36 7.45
C ALA A 1086 30.71 8.01 7.87
N HIS A 1087 31.17 7.43 9.00
CA HIS A 1087 30.64 6.17 9.55
C HIS A 1087 29.16 6.28 9.97
N SER A 1088 28.66 7.48 10.32
CA SER A 1088 27.23 7.71 10.62
C SER A 1088 26.45 8.29 9.44
N CYS A 1089 27.08 8.51 8.28
CA CYS A 1089 26.53 9.29 7.16
C CYS A 1089 25.88 10.59 7.64
N CYS A 1090 26.63 11.35 8.45
CA CYS A 1090 26.18 12.57 9.11
C CYS A 1090 27.21 13.69 8.92
N ILE A 1091 26.76 14.90 8.59
CA ILE A 1091 27.59 16.08 8.33
C ILE A 1091 26.98 17.28 9.07
N LEU A 1092 27.83 18.17 9.57
CA LEU A 1092 27.45 19.35 10.35
C LEU A 1092 27.72 20.63 9.57
N LEU A 1093 26.68 21.43 9.33
CA LEU A 1093 26.82 22.85 9.06
C LEU A 1093 26.69 23.62 10.37
N ALA A 1094 27.49 24.67 10.55
CA ALA A 1094 27.45 25.54 11.72
C ALA A 1094 27.30 27.00 11.29
N SER A 1095 26.66 27.81 12.13
CA SER A 1095 26.66 29.26 11.96
C SER A 1095 28.04 29.84 12.27
N GLU A 1096 28.46 30.89 11.54
CA GLU A 1096 29.73 31.61 11.78
C GLU A 1096 29.87 32.17 13.21
N ARG A 1097 28.79 32.23 14.01
CA ARG A 1097 28.83 32.48 15.46
C ARG A 1097 29.82 31.56 16.20
N PHE A 1098 30.06 30.36 15.66
CA PHE A 1098 30.98 29.34 16.19
C PHE A 1098 32.26 29.23 15.37
N TYR A 1099 32.61 30.25 14.59
CA TYR A 1099 33.87 30.35 13.84
C TYR A 1099 34.72 31.50 14.40
N VAL A 1100 35.67 31.15 15.25
CA VAL A 1100 36.48 32.09 16.06
C VAL A 1100 37.95 31.86 15.72
N ASP A 1101 38.72 32.94 15.55
CA ASP A 1101 40.17 32.92 15.24
C ASP A 1101 40.55 31.97 14.08
N GLY A 1102 39.68 31.88 13.07
CA GLY A 1102 39.86 31.02 11.89
C GLY A 1102 39.54 29.54 12.10
N LYS A 1103 38.95 29.16 13.24
CA LYS A 1103 38.65 27.78 13.63
C LYS A 1103 37.19 27.60 14.02
N TRP A 1104 36.64 26.42 13.76
CA TRP A 1104 35.33 26.03 14.26
C TRP A 1104 35.41 25.66 15.75
N HIS A 1105 34.41 26.08 16.53
CA HIS A 1105 34.24 25.76 17.96
C HIS A 1105 32.92 25.02 18.18
N THR A 1106 32.81 23.83 17.56
CA THR A 1106 31.59 23.01 17.68
C THR A 1106 31.55 22.19 18.96
N LEU A 1107 32.64 22.05 19.72
CA LEU A 1107 32.60 21.38 21.02
C LEU A 1107 31.81 22.19 22.06
N ILE A 1108 31.38 21.51 23.13
CA ILE A 1108 30.63 22.08 24.25
C ILE A 1108 31.51 21.98 25.50
N ASP A 1109 31.78 23.09 26.18
CA ASP A 1109 32.32 23.03 27.54
C ASP A 1109 31.19 22.69 28.52
N TYR A 1110 31.07 21.40 28.83
CA TYR A 1110 30.10 20.89 29.79
C TYR A 1110 30.34 21.40 31.21
N LYS A 1111 31.57 21.78 31.59
CA LYS A 1111 31.86 22.34 32.91
C LYS A 1111 31.38 23.79 32.95
N ARG A 1112 31.75 24.62 31.98
CA ARG A 1112 31.29 26.02 31.90
C ARG A 1112 29.78 26.13 31.73
N TYR A 1113 29.13 25.21 31.01
CA TYR A 1113 27.67 25.15 30.93
C TYR A 1113 27.00 25.00 32.31
N PHE A 1114 27.51 24.13 33.19
CA PHE A 1114 26.93 23.98 34.53
C PHE A 1114 27.27 25.15 35.46
N GLU A 1115 28.45 25.73 35.35
CA GLU A 1115 28.80 26.96 36.08
C GLU A 1115 27.86 28.12 35.67
N LEU A 1116 27.63 28.33 34.38
CA LEU A 1116 26.69 29.34 33.88
C LEU A 1116 25.23 29.08 34.32
N LEU A 1117 24.82 27.81 34.44
CA LEU A 1117 23.48 27.45 34.89
C LEU A 1117 23.32 27.60 36.42
N GLU A 1118 24.40 27.45 37.18
CA GLU A 1118 24.45 27.74 38.62
C GLU A 1118 24.56 29.25 38.89
N GLU A 1119 25.25 30.00 38.03
CA GLU A 1119 25.30 31.48 38.01
C GLU A 1119 23.96 32.11 37.58
N HIS A 1120 23.28 31.52 36.59
CA HIS A 1120 22.04 32.01 35.98
C HIS A 1120 20.98 30.90 35.80
N PRO A 1121 20.23 30.53 36.86
CA PRO A 1121 19.26 29.43 36.83
C PRO A 1121 18.12 29.56 35.80
N ASP A 1122 17.80 30.78 35.37
CA ASP A 1122 16.80 31.04 34.32
C ASP A 1122 17.31 30.74 32.89
N GLY A 1123 18.60 30.41 32.73
CA GLY A 1123 19.21 30.09 31.43
C GLY A 1123 19.50 31.31 30.55
N ASP A 1124 19.69 32.49 31.15
CA ASP A 1124 19.91 33.76 30.42
C ASP A 1124 21.39 33.97 30.04
N PHE A 1125 21.96 32.98 29.35
CA PHE A 1125 23.33 33.03 28.83
C PHE A 1125 23.39 32.52 27.38
N THR A 1126 24.34 33.04 26.60
CA THR A 1126 24.44 32.77 25.16
C THR A 1126 25.09 31.42 24.85
N PRO A 1127 24.69 30.70 23.78
CA PRO A 1127 25.37 29.49 23.29
C PRO A 1127 26.89 29.62 23.07
N GLU A 1128 27.36 30.84 22.82
CA GLU A 1128 28.76 31.21 22.66
C GLU A 1128 29.57 31.15 23.98
N SER A 1129 28.95 31.40 25.14
CA SER A 1129 29.68 31.51 26.43
C SER A 1129 30.09 30.17 27.04
N TYR A 1130 29.71 29.06 26.41
CA TYR A 1130 30.12 27.69 26.76
C TYR A 1130 30.61 26.88 25.55
N MET A 1131 31.17 27.57 24.54
CA MET A 1131 31.98 26.92 23.51
C MET A 1131 33.17 26.20 24.13
N GLY A 1132 33.38 24.95 23.70
CA GLY A 1132 34.57 24.18 24.09
C GLY A 1132 35.81 24.58 23.30
N GLU A 1133 36.85 23.75 23.42
CA GLU A 1133 38.04 23.80 22.56
C GLU A 1133 37.66 23.74 21.07
N ALA A 1134 38.58 24.21 20.21
CA ALA A 1134 38.39 24.17 18.77
C ALA A 1134 38.11 22.73 18.29
N THR A 1135 37.20 22.59 17.32
CA THR A 1135 36.80 21.30 16.75
C THR A 1135 38.05 20.54 16.27
N PRO A 1136 38.29 19.31 16.75
CA PRO A 1136 39.53 18.59 16.46
C PRO A 1136 39.73 18.37 14.96
N GLU A 1137 40.98 18.42 14.50
CA GLU A 1137 41.29 18.34 13.06
C GLU A 1137 40.70 17.08 12.40
N TRP A 1138 40.77 15.92 13.05
CA TRP A 1138 40.18 14.67 12.58
C TRP A 1138 38.64 14.67 12.50
N ALA A 1139 37.97 15.63 13.14
CA ALA A 1139 36.52 15.82 13.11
C ALA A 1139 36.06 16.80 12.02
N LEU A 1140 36.98 17.63 11.48
CA LEU A 1140 36.68 18.62 10.45
C LEU A 1140 36.29 17.98 9.11
N TRP A 1141 35.62 18.78 8.28
CA TRP A 1141 35.23 18.41 6.91
C TRP A 1141 36.42 17.92 6.07
N GLY A 1142 36.28 16.73 5.45
CA GLY A 1142 37.29 16.09 4.62
C GLY A 1142 38.14 15.03 5.34
N ASN A 1143 38.14 14.98 6.68
CA ASN A 1143 39.00 14.10 7.47
C ASN A 1143 38.30 12.81 7.99
N GLY A 1144 37.11 12.50 7.48
CA GLY A 1144 36.32 11.28 7.77
C GLY A 1144 35.59 11.28 9.12
N GLY A 1145 36.05 12.08 10.09
CA GLY A 1145 35.34 12.35 11.34
C GLY A 1145 35.52 11.32 12.46
N PHE A 1146 36.35 10.30 12.26
CA PHE A 1146 36.44 9.14 13.17
C PHE A 1146 37.56 9.32 14.20
N ASN A 1147 37.27 9.05 15.47
CA ASN A 1147 38.22 9.22 16.58
C ASN A 1147 39.50 8.38 16.39
N PRO A 1148 40.71 8.99 16.36
CA PRO A 1148 41.97 8.26 16.23
C PRO A 1148 42.28 7.28 17.39
N GLU A 1149 41.71 7.47 18.59
CA GLU A 1149 41.89 6.55 19.72
C GLU A 1149 41.07 5.25 19.64
N ASP A 1150 40.22 5.12 18.62
CA ASP A 1150 39.27 4.03 18.43
C ASP A 1150 39.61 3.18 17.20
N GLU A 1151 39.45 1.86 17.30
CA GLU A 1151 39.69 0.94 16.19
C GLU A 1151 38.45 0.80 15.30
N ARG A 1152 38.59 1.15 14.01
CA ARG A 1152 37.55 0.88 13.01
C ARG A 1152 37.55 -0.60 12.65
N VAL A 1153 36.38 -1.26 12.73
CA VAL A 1153 36.22 -2.70 12.44
C VAL A 1153 35.07 -3.01 11.49
N ASP A 1154 35.19 -4.11 10.76
CA ASP A 1154 34.16 -4.61 9.84
C ASP A 1154 33.05 -5.41 10.55
N ARG A 1155 32.05 -5.87 9.79
CA ARG A 1155 30.94 -6.69 10.30
C ARG A 1155 31.39 -8.05 10.88
N LYS A 1156 32.61 -8.52 10.59
CA LYS A 1156 33.23 -9.74 11.14
C LYS A 1156 34.18 -9.43 12.30
N GLY A 1157 34.33 -8.16 12.69
CA GLY A 1157 35.20 -7.72 13.78
C GLY A 1157 36.69 -7.60 13.42
N ARG A 1158 37.05 -7.69 12.13
CA ARG A 1158 38.41 -7.48 11.62
C ARG A 1158 38.69 -5.98 11.54
N LYS A 1159 39.94 -5.54 11.73
CA LYS A 1159 40.32 -4.13 11.56
C LYS A 1159 40.06 -3.70 10.10
N ILE A 1160 39.60 -2.46 9.94
CA ILE A 1160 39.56 -1.76 8.65
C ILE A 1160 40.71 -0.75 8.69
N GLU A 1161 41.71 -0.96 7.84
CA GLU A 1161 42.76 0.04 7.62
C GLU A 1161 42.13 1.30 7.01
N ALA A 1162 42.61 2.48 7.42
CA ALA A 1162 42.13 3.73 6.88
C ALA A 1162 42.72 3.96 5.48
N SER A 1163 41.83 4.08 4.51
CA SER A 1163 42.08 4.48 3.12
C SER A 1163 41.91 5.99 2.94
#